data_AF-A0A1I1TUK2-F1
#
_entry.id   AF-A0A1I1TUK2-F1
#
_cell.length_a   1.000
_cell.length_b   1.000
_cell.length_c   1.000
_cell.angle_alpha   90.00
_cell.angle_beta   90.00
_cell.angle_gamma   90.00
#
_symmetry.space_group_name_H-M   'P 1'
#
loop_
_entity.id
_entity.type
_entity.pdbx_description
1 polymer ?
#
loop_
_entity_poly.entity_id
_entity_poly.type
_entity_poly.pdbx_seq_one_letter_code
_entity_poly.pdbx_strand_id
1 'polypeptide(L)'
;MQVNLSNQIVILKSDGLSEAIRCAKDKATKCTETNWQDVLPDVVGDLQVNAVVGKLWALAEVPSEFQASAALVLLELAIAGYMMLPAVGPSLFVTAPVTYKFELPPLLARIDAWVHQRTYKWRSKGNHLQLILATDYRVETKFALADFSRLHAWLIDENSVDGRSTLNSPAYGLLQAIEDADPAVLNRDERHSYILWRASNFDARMTLDEFVANPLNMSGMRVHGHGRERLELPEHVERRKVLEAQRKEKKRDSKAPSPFLMLLHSIARSDEPTSPEDYFAELGGGSNVKGFRPDLWIEEPVNYPGRESIDILSIGARWFTAFKAFLAKRRIDYETEKQVRGALHLLADYILLYLPWWLELHPDSNLKFPESPKDFLRYFYVDRTRFHSEDEKTLGALPKTLYELLPFRRPTPGSRNVSRLVWAQFFNIIATYFEDDENFVKRGMQNPIRIDFDNELAGRAGKTDKIPFAEDVYPFLVQYGQAVEAFGEFLQQEAYFRDRFKKIAFGVAGGYCTAEWGYVPIFWYRSRIHRVEWIPNIYLVSKRTLQSNSGSAAGIYVSGQRINVGRNRNFNVNFPHLTTVRLLLSLAETGLRGQSLQWLDRRTFDQFAPKIESLAILHGNPDRQNYHSLYINTDKTHEEWRNLISWRVRRSLLAEARFQESLVDQYGEVEVDYEDRAHSRFAPVLPIFRSDRSSKPISDSSYSSRWVDYLYGFQKFYNSKEGVDRSGSQDALVLLKERDEWEEGDAISDIFLAIHTPHSCRATYATLKDGELEISEIAEQLGHSNTVVTSVYQVPQLKRLQAKLKSIDEKMLSADTYDPVTPEILHTERPDSPVRAAFGKDREQAISDFGFVPGVALWSLSELDGDSTTLEILQHSPASMIQWHPTHVCPVGNQCPREVVANAGGMNRCGVCPLAAKCIDHLPAIEAKQRQLLERIRTNTVRQKQFEQSENAQLEIDALHREKSLDTKELLGWKLSAEILRSRLRQLDGDTGGYHVDQPELVRKQLELVTRNRSESEFFLQRIADSNALPSLESPEIRARALRYTRLILASQDRLKEAAFLEVSPHNETVVFASFVKPYIQAKGLSLEQLGAALDEVSKAAALPISNTTPLLPGA
;
A
#
# COMPACT_ATOMS: atom_id res chain seq x y z
N MET A 1 2.65 54.36 -19.70
CA MET A 1 4.08 54.59 -19.97
C MET A 1 4.38 53.93 -21.29
N GLN A 2 5.19 54.57 -22.13
CA GLN A 2 4.98 54.56 -23.57
C GLN A 2 5.97 53.67 -24.29
N VAL A 3 5.52 53.08 -25.40
CA VAL A 3 6.39 52.65 -26.48
C VAL A 3 6.73 53.91 -27.28
N ASN A 4 8.01 54.18 -27.54
CA ASN A 4 8.42 55.31 -28.36
C ASN A 4 8.28 55.00 -29.86
N LEU A 5 7.08 55.23 -30.40
CA LEU A 5 6.77 55.09 -31.83
C LEU A 5 7.07 56.36 -32.64
N SER A 6 7.65 57.40 -32.03
CA SER A 6 8.03 58.62 -32.72
C SER A 6 9.40 58.46 -33.40
N ASN A 7 9.73 59.37 -34.32
CA ASN A 7 11.06 59.43 -34.94
C ASN A 7 12.09 60.20 -34.07
N GLN A 8 11.78 60.44 -32.79
CA GLN A 8 12.64 61.20 -31.87
C GLN A 8 12.92 60.38 -30.62
N ILE A 9 14.09 60.57 -30.02
CA ILE A 9 14.43 59.96 -28.73
C ILE A 9 13.58 60.61 -27.62
N VAL A 10 13.01 59.80 -26.75
CA VAL A 10 12.27 60.28 -25.58
C VAL A 10 13.16 60.17 -24.34
N ILE A 11 13.37 61.27 -23.64
CA ILE A 11 14.12 61.28 -22.37
C ILE A 11 13.18 60.83 -21.23
N LEU A 12 13.60 59.79 -20.51
CA LEU A 12 12.87 59.24 -19.36
C LEU A 12 13.29 59.89 -18.04
N LYS A 13 14.58 60.22 -17.91
CA LYS A 13 15.16 60.80 -16.69
C LYS A 13 16.16 61.89 -17.06
N SER A 14 15.88 63.14 -16.66
CA SER A 14 16.79 64.29 -16.80
C SER A 14 17.89 64.29 -15.74
N ASP A 15 17.55 63.86 -14.52
CA ASP A 15 18.47 63.89 -13.37
C ASP A 15 19.65 62.93 -13.58
N GLY A 16 20.86 63.48 -13.63
CA GLY A 16 22.10 62.73 -13.85
C GLY A 16 22.40 62.40 -15.32
N LEU A 17 21.54 62.81 -16.27
CA LEU A 17 21.72 62.52 -17.69
C LEU A 17 22.95 63.20 -18.27
N SER A 18 23.25 64.44 -17.88
CA SER A 18 24.45 65.17 -18.33
C SER A 18 25.75 64.44 -17.96
N GLU A 19 25.80 63.84 -16.76
CA GLU A 19 26.95 63.06 -16.30
C GLU A 19 27.01 61.69 -16.98
N ALA A 20 25.86 61.03 -17.18
CA ALA A 20 25.76 59.79 -17.92
C ALA A 20 26.21 59.95 -19.38
N ILE A 21 25.85 61.07 -20.05
CA ILE A 21 26.30 61.38 -21.42
C ILE A 21 27.83 61.54 -21.43
N ARG A 22 28.41 62.24 -20.45
CA ARG A 22 29.87 62.40 -20.35
C ARG A 22 30.58 61.05 -20.21
N CYS A 23 30.11 60.20 -19.29
CA CYS A 23 30.66 58.87 -19.08
C CYS A 23 30.53 57.98 -20.32
N ALA A 24 29.36 57.99 -20.97
CA ALA A 24 29.12 57.24 -22.20
C ALA A 24 30.01 57.73 -23.35
N LYS A 25 30.22 59.05 -23.51
CA LYS A 25 31.17 59.62 -24.46
C LYS A 25 32.59 59.12 -24.18
N ASP A 26 33.06 59.18 -22.94
CA ASP A 26 34.42 58.72 -22.61
C ASP A 26 34.61 57.22 -22.91
N LYS A 27 33.61 56.38 -22.61
CA LYS A 27 33.61 54.96 -22.96
C LYS A 27 33.66 54.76 -24.48
N ALA A 28 32.85 55.50 -25.23
CA ALA A 28 32.79 55.37 -26.68
C ALA A 28 34.09 55.82 -27.35
N THR A 29 34.71 56.93 -26.92
CA THR A 29 36.04 57.34 -27.40
C THR A 29 37.10 56.28 -27.15
N LYS A 30 37.11 55.67 -25.96
CA LYS A 30 38.06 54.58 -25.65
C LYS A 30 37.84 53.34 -26.51
N CYS A 31 36.59 53.05 -26.88
CA CYS A 31 36.25 51.85 -27.64
C CYS A 31 36.42 52.02 -29.17
N THR A 32 36.30 53.24 -29.69
CA THR A 32 36.31 53.52 -31.13
C THR A 32 37.52 54.32 -31.59
N GLU A 33 38.36 54.78 -30.66
CA GLU A 33 39.50 55.68 -30.89
C GLU A 33 39.12 57.01 -31.57
N THR A 34 37.83 57.35 -31.58
CA THR A 34 37.30 58.54 -32.26
C THR A 34 37.35 59.77 -31.36
N ASN A 35 38.03 60.82 -31.81
CA ASN A 35 38.09 62.12 -31.12
C ASN A 35 37.04 63.10 -31.67
N TRP A 36 36.08 63.46 -30.84
CA TRP A 36 34.88 64.24 -31.18
C TRP A 36 34.73 65.54 -30.37
N GLN A 37 35.81 66.06 -29.78
CA GLN A 37 35.81 67.29 -28.97
C GLN A 37 35.23 68.51 -29.70
N ASP A 38 35.34 68.58 -31.03
CA ASP A 38 34.82 69.69 -31.85
C ASP A 38 33.41 69.46 -32.43
N VAL A 39 32.81 68.28 -32.22
CA VAL A 39 31.57 67.85 -32.90
C VAL A 39 30.34 67.97 -31.99
N LEU A 40 30.51 67.70 -30.69
CA LEU A 40 29.45 67.74 -29.69
C LEU A 40 29.86 68.65 -28.53
N PRO A 41 29.09 69.70 -28.21
CA PRO A 41 29.42 70.59 -27.10
C PRO A 41 29.43 69.81 -25.78
N ASP A 42 30.25 70.26 -24.83
CA ASP A 42 30.20 69.76 -23.47
C ASP A 42 28.84 70.09 -22.84
N VAL A 43 28.25 69.09 -22.18
CA VAL A 43 26.91 69.22 -21.60
C VAL A 43 27.02 69.92 -20.24
N VAL A 44 26.53 71.17 -20.16
CA VAL A 44 26.59 72.03 -18.96
C VAL A 44 25.17 72.35 -18.41
N GLY A 45 24.09 71.97 -19.08
CA GLY A 45 22.72 72.13 -18.56
C GLY A 45 21.61 71.45 -19.39
N ASP A 46 20.39 71.39 -18.87
CA ASP A 46 19.26 70.60 -19.43
C ASP A 46 18.85 70.98 -20.85
N LEU A 47 18.92 72.27 -21.21
CA LEU A 47 18.68 72.74 -22.58
C LEU A 47 19.72 72.22 -23.58
N GLN A 48 20.96 71.99 -23.14
CA GLN A 48 22.03 71.42 -23.97
C GLN A 48 21.91 69.90 -24.10
N VAL A 49 21.33 69.21 -23.11
CA VAL A 49 21.08 67.75 -23.16
C VAL A 49 20.25 67.37 -24.38
N ASN A 50 19.12 68.07 -24.61
CA ASN A 50 18.26 67.81 -25.77
C ASN A 50 18.98 68.03 -27.11
N ALA A 51 19.76 69.11 -27.20
CA ALA A 51 20.54 69.42 -28.41
C ALA A 51 21.64 68.37 -28.68
N VAL A 52 22.29 67.88 -27.62
CA VAL A 52 23.36 66.88 -27.70
C VAL A 52 22.80 65.50 -28.05
N VAL A 53 21.69 65.09 -27.45
CA VAL A 53 20.99 63.84 -27.79
C VAL A 53 20.49 63.87 -29.23
N GLY A 54 19.92 65.00 -29.68
CA GLY A 54 19.50 65.17 -31.07
C GLY A 54 20.66 65.10 -32.08
N LYS A 55 21.81 65.70 -31.76
CA LYS A 55 23.03 65.58 -32.59
C LYS A 55 23.60 64.16 -32.59
N LEU A 56 23.63 63.49 -31.45
CA LEU A 56 24.05 62.09 -31.35
C LEU A 56 23.19 61.18 -32.22
N TRP A 57 21.88 61.39 -32.21
CA TRP A 57 20.95 60.65 -33.07
C TRP A 57 21.26 60.88 -34.56
N ALA A 58 21.40 62.13 -34.99
CA ALA A 58 21.72 62.46 -36.38
C ALA A 58 23.06 61.85 -36.84
N LEU A 59 24.08 61.81 -35.97
CA LEU A 59 25.38 61.20 -36.26
C LEU A 59 25.30 59.67 -36.34
N ALA A 60 24.44 59.04 -35.54
CA ALA A 60 24.24 57.59 -35.58
C ALA A 60 23.46 57.14 -36.83
N GLU A 61 22.62 58.02 -37.39
CA GLU A 61 21.82 57.73 -38.58
C GLU A 61 22.61 57.79 -39.89
N VAL A 62 23.58 58.70 -39.98
CA VAL A 62 24.33 58.94 -41.22
C VAL A 62 25.70 58.22 -41.18
N PRO A 63 26.09 57.50 -42.24
CA PRO A 63 27.42 56.93 -42.37
C PRO A 63 28.51 58.00 -42.20
N SER A 64 29.27 57.93 -41.12
CA SER A 64 30.33 58.86 -40.77
C SER A 64 31.34 58.19 -39.83
N GLU A 65 32.52 58.78 -39.66
CA GLU A 65 33.53 58.28 -38.73
C GLU A 65 33.06 58.26 -37.27
N PHE A 66 32.04 59.06 -36.93
CA PHE A 66 31.45 59.15 -35.60
C PHE A 66 30.24 58.22 -35.39
N GLN A 67 29.80 57.53 -36.44
CA GLN A 67 28.53 56.79 -36.44
C GLN A 67 28.50 55.68 -35.37
N ALA A 68 29.57 54.88 -35.30
CA ALA A 68 29.67 53.78 -34.33
C ALA A 68 29.77 54.29 -32.89
N SER A 69 30.52 55.38 -32.65
CA SER A 69 30.68 56.00 -31.34
C SER A 69 29.38 56.64 -30.86
N ALA A 70 28.64 57.31 -31.75
CA ALA A 70 27.34 57.89 -31.45
C ALA A 70 26.29 56.82 -31.13
N ALA A 71 26.25 55.73 -31.90
CA ALA A 71 25.37 54.59 -31.64
C ALA A 71 25.64 53.94 -30.27
N LEU A 72 26.92 53.77 -29.91
CA LEU A 72 27.34 53.22 -28.62
C LEU A 72 26.89 54.11 -27.44
N VAL A 73 27.04 55.44 -27.54
CA VAL A 73 26.60 56.37 -26.49
C VAL A 73 25.08 56.27 -26.26
N LEU A 74 24.31 56.30 -27.35
CA LEU A 74 22.85 56.24 -27.28
C LEU A 74 22.36 54.92 -26.67
N LEU A 75 23.01 53.81 -27.00
CA LEU A 75 22.69 52.51 -26.43
C LEU A 75 23.01 52.41 -24.93
N GLU A 76 24.17 52.88 -24.48
CA GLU A 76 24.52 52.90 -23.05
C GLU A 76 23.48 53.69 -22.25
N LEU A 77 23.06 54.86 -22.75
CA LEU A 77 22.07 55.70 -22.09
C LEU A 77 20.69 55.03 -22.06
N ALA A 78 20.30 54.40 -23.17
CA ALA A 78 19.04 53.67 -23.28
C ALA A 78 19.00 52.42 -22.40
N ILE A 79 20.11 51.68 -22.27
CA ILE A 79 20.20 50.52 -21.38
C ILE A 79 20.13 50.98 -19.91
N ALA A 80 20.88 52.03 -19.56
CA ALA A 80 21.09 52.43 -18.17
C ALA A 80 19.89 53.07 -17.49
N GLY A 81 19.03 53.79 -18.21
CA GLY A 81 17.91 54.45 -17.51
C GLY A 81 17.20 55.49 -18.33
N TYR A 82 17.98 56.20 -19.12
CA TYR A 82 17.78 57.62 -19.22
C TYR A 82 16.89 58.02 -20.39
N MET A 83 16.78 57.16 -21.40
CA MET A 83 16.01 57.44 -22.61
C MET A 83 15.42 56.18 -23.22
N MET A 84 14.39 56.38 -24.05
CA MET A 84 13.86 55.37 -24.97
C MET A 84 14.30 55.74 -26.38
N LEU A 85 14.87 54.76 -27.07
CA LEU A 85 15.20 54.91 -28.47
C LEU A 85 13.91 54.85 -29.30
N PRO A 86 13.85 55.55 -30.44
CA PRO A 86 12.72 55.39 -31.36
C PRO A 86 12.70 53.94 -31.89
N ALA A 87 11.50 53.40 -32.06
CA ALA A 87 11.30 52.07 -32.63
C ALA A 87 11.66 52.00 -34.13
N VAL A 88 11.72 53.17 -34.78
CA VAL A 88 12.06 53.38 -36.19
C VAL A 88 13.46 53.98 -36.30
N GLY A 89 14.26 53.50 -37.26
CA GLY A 89 15.61 53.99 -37.51
C GLY A 89 16.66 52.87 -37.66
N PRO A 90 17.94 53.22 -37.87
CA PRO A 90 19.00 52.23 -38.01
C PRO A 90 19.25 51.50 -36.70
N SER A 91 19.69 50.25 -36.85
CA SER A 91 19.93 49.41 -35.68
C SER A 91 21.18 49.83 -34.94
N LEU A 92 21.03 50.55 -33.83
CA LEU A 92 22.18 51.08 -33.11
C LEU A 92 23.09 49.95 -32.60
N PHE A 93 22.55 48.78 -32.28
CA PHE A 93 23.37 47.62 -31.87
C PHE A 93 24.12 46.98 -33.05
N VAL A 94 23.68 47.18 -34.29
CA VAL A 94 24.43 46.78 -35.49
C VAL A 94 25.46 47.84 -35.84
N THR A 95 25.13 49.12 -35.64
CA THR A 95 26.00 50.26 -35.90
C THR A 95 27.12 50.40 -34.86
N ALA A 96 26.85 50.02 -33.60
CA ALA A 96 27.84 50.05 -32.53
C ALA A 96 28.97 49.02 -32.75
N PRO A 97 30.17 49.24 -32.18
CA PRO A 97 31.30 48.34 -32.36
C PRO A 97 31.00 46.93 -31.85
N VAL A 98 31.18 45.93 -32.71
CA VAL A 98 30.96 44.50 -32.38
C VAL A 98 31.88 44.00 -31.26
N THR A 99 33.01 44.68 -31.04
CA THR A 99 33.97 44.40 -29.96
C THR A 99 33.47 44.81 -28.58
N TYR A 100 32.47 45.70 -28.50
CA TYR A 100 31.92 46.17 -27.23
C TYR A 100 30.84 45.22 -26.72
N LYS A 101 30.96 44.79 -25.46
CA LYS A 101 29.95 43.97 -24.78
C LYS A 101 29.12 44.84 -23.85
N PHE A 102 27.83 44.93 -24.14
CA PHE A 102 26.87 45.65 -23.31
C PHE A 102 26.53 44.86 -22.04
N GLU A 103 26.45 45.56 -20.90
CA GLU A 103 25.92 44.99 -19.66
C GLU A 103 24.39 45.09 -19.68
N LEU A 104 23.72 43.97 -19.97
CA LEU A 104 22.27 43.94 -20.14
C LEU A 104 21.54 43.76 -18.79
N PRO A 105 20.47 44.53 -18.53
CA PRO A 105 19.51 44.28 -17.45
C PRO A 105 18.92 42.86 -17.52
N PRO A 106 18.44 42.29 -16.39
CA PRO A 106 18.05 40.87 -16.31
C PRO A 106 17.06 40.41 -17.41
N LEU A 107 16.04 41.23 -17.71
CA LEU A 107 15.06 40.93 -18.76
C LEU A 107 15.70 40.88 -20.14
N LEU A 108 16.53 41.88 -20.47
CA LEU A 108 17.22 41.95 -21.77
C LEU A 108 18.28 40.86 -21.92
N ALA A 109 18.99 40.50 -20.83
CA ALA A 109 19.95 39.41 -20.82
C ALA A 109 19.30 38.05 -21.10
N ARG A 110 18.11 37.79 -20.53
CA ARG A 110 17.33 36.59 -20.79
C ARG A 110 16.86 36.50 -22.23
N ILE A 111 16.33 37.61 -22.77
CA ILE A 111 15.88 37.68 -24.17
C ILE A 111 17.07 37.46 -25.10
N ASP A 112 18.20 38.12 -24.84
CA ASP A 112 19.43 37.95 -25.62
C ASP A 112 19.91 36.49 -25.61
N ALA A 113 19.97 35.85 -24.44
CA ALA A 113 20.34 34.44 -24.29
C ALA A 113 19.40 33.49 -25.06
N TRP A 114 18.09 33.75 -25.03
CA TRP A 114 17.09 32.95 -25.77
C TRP A 114 17.23 33.11 -27.28
N VAL A 115 17.43 34.35 -27.77
CA VAL A 115 17.64 34.61 -29.21
C VAL A 115 18.92 33.94 -29.70
N HIS A 116 19.96 33.89 -28.88
CA HIS A 116 21.21 33.19 -29.19
C HIS A 116 21.03 31.68 -29.43
N GLN A 117 20.13 31.03 -28.69
CA GLN A 117 19.88 29.59 -28.78
C GLN A 117 19.14 29.17 -30.05
N ARG A 118 18.53 30.10 -30.79
CA ARG A 118 17.74 29.80 -31.99
C ARG A 118 18.42 30.30 -33.28
N THR A 119 18.38 29.50 -34.34
CA THR A 119 19.01 29.78 -35.64
C THR A 119 18.00 30.41 -36.62
N TYR A 120 17.65 31.67 -36.40
CA TYR A 120 16.81 32.41 -37.34
C TYR A 120 17.62 32.91 -38.55
N LYS A 121 17.04 32.85 -39.76
CA LYS A 121 17.74 33.19 -41.03
C LYS A 121 18.09 34.69 -41.19
N TRP A 122 17.50 35.59 -40.40
CA TRP A 122 17.68 37.06 -40.47
C TRP A 122 18.64 37.63 -39.42
N ARG A 123 19.50 36.79 -38.83
CA ARG A 123 20.37 37.10 -37.67
C ARG A 123 21.14 38.44 -37.76
N SER A 124 20.56 39.48 -37.17
CA SER A 124 21.29 40.51 -36.42
C SER A 124 20.68 40.62 -35.03
N LYS A 125 21.44 40.23 -33.99
CA LYS A 125 20.98 40.27 -32.59
C LYS A 125 20.68 41.71 -32.12
N GLY A 126 21.09 42.72 -32.86
CA GLY A 126 20.91 44.10 -32.46
C GLY A 126 19.48 44.65 -32.58
N ASN A 127 18.73 44.22 -33.60
CA ASN A 127 17.48 44.90 -33.95
C ASN A 127 16.38 44.62 -32.91
N HIS A 128 16.33 43.41 -32.33
CA HIS A 128 15.27 43.05 -31.38
C HIS A 128 15.46 43.71 -30.01
N LEU A 129 16.70 43.83 -29.52
CA LEU A 129 16.98 44.52 -28.26
C LEU A 129 16.65 46.01 -28.37
N GLN A 130 16.94 46.64 -29.51
CA GLN A 130 16.57 48.03 -29.72
C GLN A 130 15.05 48.24 -29.72
N LEU A 131 14.30 47.33 -30.35
CA LEU A 131 12.83 47.36 -30.30
C LEU A 131 12.30 47.24 -28.87
N ILE A 132 12.98 46.48 -28.00
CA ILE A 132 12.62 46.40 -26.58
C ILE A 132 13.08 47.64 -25.81
N LEU A 133 14.23 48.23 -26.14
CA LEU A 133 14.69 49.51 -25.57
C LEU A 133 13.84 50.72 -26.00
N ALA A 134 13.04 50.58 -27.06
CA ALA A 134 11.98 51.53 -27.38
C ALA A 134 10.80 51.47 -26.40
N THR A 135 10.87 50.57 -25.41
CA THR A 135 9.96 50.48 -24.27
C THR A 135 10.70 50.77 -22.97
N ASP A 136 9.98 51.21 -21.94
CA ASP A 136 10.55 51.41 -20.60
C ASP A 136 10.59 50.11 -19.75
N TYR A 137 10.52 48.94 -20.41
CA TYR A 137 10.48 47.65 -19.73
C TYR A 137 11.85 46.98 -19.72
N ARG A 138 12.59 47.21 -18.63
CA ARG A 138 13.93 46.61 -18.43
C ARG A 138 13.98 45.61 -17.29
N VAL A 139 12.90 45.50 -16.53
CA VAL A 139 12.68 44.56 -15.43
C VAL A 139 11.30 43.92 -15.61
N GLU A 140 11.22 42.60 -15.43
CA GLU A 140 10.00 41.79 -15.68
C GLU A 140 8.77 42.28 -14.93
N THR A 141 8.92 42.71 -13.68
CA THR A 141 7.82 43.18 -12.83
C THR A 141 7.15 44.47 -13.33
N LYS A 142 7.81 45.19 -14.23
CA LYS A 142 7.27 46.42 -14.81
C LYS A 142 6.52 46.17 -16.12
N PHE A 143 6.59 44.97 -16.69
CA PHE A 143 6.07 44.65 -18.02
C PHE A 143 4.53 44.68 -18.09
N ALA A 144 3.95 45.61 -18.84
CA ALA A 144 2.50 45.66 -19.09
C ALA A 144 2.14 45.10 -20.48
N LEU A 145 1.32 44.04 -20.50
CA LEU A 145 0.90 43.35 -21.72
C LEU A 145 0.13 44.24 -22.71
N ALA A 146 -0.61 45.23 -22.21
CA ALA A 146 -1.34 46.21 -23.01
C ALA A 146 -0.41 47.16 -23.79
N ASP A 147 0.70 47.63 -23.20
CA ASP A 147 1.64 48.50 -23.91
C ASP A 147 2.48 47.73 -24.92
N PHE A 148 2.87 46.50 -24.58
CA PHE A 148 3.50 45.58 -25.53
C PHE A 148 2.60 45.30 -26.75
N SER A 149 1.28 45.19 -26.54
CA SER A 149 0.32 44.98 -27.61
C SER A 149 0.40 46.05 -28.72
N ARG A 150 0.65 47.31 -28.33
CA ARG A 150 0.75 48.45 -29.25
C ARG A 150 2.03 48.42 -30.08
N LEU A 151 3.18 48.14 -29.44
CA LEU A 151 4.46 47.95 -30.16
C LEU A 151 4.35 46.80 -31.17
N HIS A 152 3.78 45.67 -30.73
CA HIS A 152 3.66 44.49 -31.57
C HIS A 152 2.66 44.70 -32.72
N ALA A 153 1.58 45.48 -32.54
CA ALA A 153 0.69 45.87 -33.63
C ALA A 153 1.40 46.75 -34.66
N TRP A 154 2.05 47.83 -34.21
CA TRP A 154 2.81 48.75 -35.07
C TRP A 154 3.88 48.02 -35.91
N LEU A 155 4.61 47.07 -35.33
CA LEU A 155 5.63 46.28 -36.03
C LEU A 155 5.09 45.41 -37.17
N ILE A 156 3.83 44.97 -37.07
CA ILE A 156 3.18 44.19 -38.13
C ILE A 156 2.76 45.11 -39.28
N ASP A 157 2.19 46.27 -38.95
CA ASP A 157 1.69 47.24 -39.92
C ASP A 157 2.82 47.86 -40.77
N GLU A 158 3.95 48.24 -40.16
CA GLU A 158 5.08 48.84 -40.90
C GLU A 158 5.78 47.85 -41.84
N ASN A 159 5.91 46.58 -41.46
CA ASN A 159 6.65 45.60 -42.25
C ASN A 159 5.83 44.98 -43.40
N SER A 160 4.57 45.38 -43.59
CA SER A 160 3.66 44.83 -44.61
C SER A 160 3.68 43.29 -44.66
N VAL A 161 3.74 42.66 -43.48
CA VAL A 161 3.86 41.20 -43.37
C VAL A 161 2.51 40.61 -43.74
N ASP A 162 2.36 40.24 -45.00
CA ASP A 162 1.21 39.51 -45.52
C ASP A 162 0.94 38.31 -44.61
N GLY A 163 -0.33 38.07 -44.27
CA GLY A 163 -0.81 37.14 -43.22
C GLY A 163 -0.40 35.66 -43.31
N ARG A 164 0.62 35.31 -44.10
CA ARG A 164 1.34 34.05 -44.02
C ARG A 164 2.53 34.21 -43.07
N SER A 165 2.28 33.84 -41.83
CA SER A 165 3.24 33.66 -40.73
C SER A 165 4.55 33.01 -41.19
N THR A 166 5.56 33.83 -41.47
CA THR A 166 6.95 33.36 -41.55
C THR A 166 7.55 33.51 -40.17
N LEU A 167 8.14 32.42 -39.63
CA LEU A 167 8.89 32.36 -38.35
C LEU A 167 10.09 33.33 -38.26
N ASN A 168 10.22 34.22 -39.24
CA ASN A 168 11.35 35.08 -39.51
C ASN A 168 11.04 36.58 -39.30
N SER A 169 9.89 36.96 -38.74
CA SER A 169 9.57 38.37 -38.44
C SER A 169 9.92 38.75 -36.98
N PRO A 170 10.44 39.97 -36.73
CA PRO A 170 10.70 40.46 -35.37
C PRO A 170 9.47 40.46 -34.46
N ALA A 171 8.29 40.77 -35.04
CA ALA A 171 7.00 40.68 -34.38
C ALA A 171 6.73 39.28 -33.79
N TYR A 172 7.04 38.23 -34.55
CA TYR A 172 6.83 36.84 -34.12
C TYR A 172 7.82 36.41 -33.02
N GLY A 173 9.06 36.90 -33.04
CA GLY A 173 10.04 36.65 -31.98
C GLY A 173 9.61 37.24 -30.63
N LEU A 174 9.03 38.43 -30.63
CA LEU A 174 8.48 39.08 -29.44
C LEU A 174 7.23 38.35 -28.91
N LEU A 175 6.37 37.84 -29.79
CA LEU A 175 5.22 37.00 -29.42
C LEU A 175 5.66 35.72 -28.68
N GLN A 176 6.71 35.05 -29.15
CA GLN A 176 7.25 33.84 -28.51
C GLN A 176 7.89 34.13 -27.14
N ALA A 177 8.51 35.30 -26.97
CA ALA A 177 9.05 35.71 -25.68
C ALA A 177 7.96 35.85 -24.60
N ILE A 178 6.74 36.25 -24.98
CA ILE A 178 5.57 36.28 -24.09
C ILE A 178 5.04 34.88 -23.79
N GLU A 179 5.04 33.97 -24.77
CA GLU A 179 4.67 32.56 -24.53
C GLU A 179 5.58 31.91 -23.48
N ASP A 180 6.89 32.15 -23.60
CA ASP A 180 7.94 31.58 -22.74
C ASP A 180 8.15 32.37 -21.43
N ALA A 181 7.35 33.42 -21.17
CA ALA A 181 7.42 34.18 -19.93
C ALA A 181 7.07 33.32 -18.69
N ASP A 182 7.72 33.62 -17.56
CA ASP A 182 7.50 32.91 -16.30
C ASP A 182 6.02 33.02 -15.88
N PRO A 183 5.32 31.90 -15.59
CA PRO A 183 3.94 31.93 -15.11
C PRO A 183 3.69 32.79 -13.86
N ALA A 184 4.71 33.01 -13.03
CA ALA A 184 4.64 33.88 -11.86
C ALA A 184 4.63 35.38 -12.20
N VAL A 185 5.15 35.74 -13.39
CA VAL A 185 5.25 37.13 -13.89
C VAL A 185 4.08 37.46 -14.79
N LEU A 186 3.72 36.56 -15.71
CA LEU A 186 2.57 36.71 -16.59
C LEU A 186 1.75 35.42 -16.56
N ASN A 187 0.57 35.49 -15.94
CA ASN A 187 -0.19 34.28 -15.66
C ASN A 187 -0.71 33.62 -16.95
N ARG A 188 -1.09 32.34 -16.87
CA ARG A 188 -1.55 31.58 -18.04
C ARG A 188 -2.73 32.27 -18.73
N ASP A 189 -3.68 32.83 -17.96
CA ASP A 189 -4.88 33.43 -18.52
C ASP A 189 -4.57 34.75 -19.27
N GLU A 190 -3.60 35.54 -18.83
CA GLU A 190 -3.14 36.77 -19.50
C GLU A 190 -2.35 36.47 -20.78
N ARG A 191 -1.46 35.47 -20.77
CA ARG A 191 -0.76 35.01 -21.99
C ARG A 191 -1.72 34.47 -23.03
N HIS A 192 -2.59 33.58 -22.59
CA HIS A 192 -3.67 33.03 -23.38
C HIS A 192 -4.51 34.21 -23.93
N SER A 193 -4.82 35.18 -23.03
CA SER A 193 -5.38 36.54 -23.24
C SER A 193 -5.08 37.11 -24.60
N TYR A 194 -3.79 37.39 -24.68
CA TYR A 194 -3.10 38.05 -25.75
C TYR A 194 -3.08 37.26 -27.05
N ILE A 195 -2.75 35.97 -26.95
CA ILE A 195 -2.50 35.13 -28.11
C ILE A 195 -3.77 34.91 -28.91
N LEU A 196 -4.91 34.80 -28.23
CA LEU A 196 -6.18 34.69 -28.93
C LEU A 196 -6.59 35.98 -29.59
N TRP A 197 -6.46 37.10 -28.88
CA TRP A 197 -6.78 38.42 -29.40
C TRP A 197 -6.02 38.67 -30.71
N ARG A 198 -4.76 38.26 -30.77
CA ARG A 198 -3.93 38.29 -31.99
C ARG A 198 -4.32 37.24 -33.04
N ALA A 199 -4.51 35.98 -32.65
CA ALA A 199 -4.81 34.90 -33.59
C ALA A 199 -6.22 34.97 -34.24
N SER A 200 -7.11 35.77 -33.66
CA SER A 200 -8.51 35.92 -34.10
C SER A 200 -8.76 37.16 -34.97
N ASN A 201 -7.70 37.93 -35.27
CA ASN A 201 -7.78 39.23 -35.93
C ASN A 201 -8.72 40.23 -35.20
N PHE A 202 -8.93 40.05 -33.89
CA PHE A 202 -9.68 41.02 -33.07
C PHE A 202 -8.84 42.24 -32.73
N ASP A 203 -7.52 42.12 -32.79
CA ASP A 203 -6.56 43.22 -32.71
C ASP A 203 -6.81 44.32 -33.74
N ALA A 204 -7.35 43.98 -34.91
CA ALA A 204 -7.79 44.95 -35.91
C ALA A 204 -9.07 45.72 -35.54
N ARG A 205 -9.81 45.28 -34.51
CA ARG A 205 -11.17 45.77 -34.21
C ARG A 205 -11.34 46.33 -32.79
N MET A 206 -10.53 45.88 -31.84
CA MET A 206 -10.62 46.26 -30.44
C MET A 206 -9.27 46.10 -29.76
N THR A 207 -9.05 46.86 -28.69
CA THR A 207 -7.87 46.73 -27.84
C THR A 207 -7.88 45.42 -27.06
N LEU A 208 -6.71 45.00 -26.56
CA LEU A 208 -6.61 43.81 -25.72
C LEU A 208 -7.49 43.94 -24.46
N ASP A 209 -7.53 45.12 -23.85
CA ASP A 209 -8.30 45.35 -22.63
C ASP A 209 -9.81 45.22 -22.88
N GLU A 210 -10.31 45.78 -23.98
CA GLU A 210 -11.70 45.61 -24.43
C GLU A 210 -12.01 44.14 -24.79
N PHE A 211 -11.05 43.45 -25.41
CA PHE A 211 -11.18 42.05 -25.75
C PHE A 211 -11.31 41.16 -24.50
N VAL A 212 -10.49 41.41 -23.48
CA VAL A 212 -10.47 40.65 -22.21
C VAL A 212 -11.68 40.96 -21.32
N ALA A 213 -12.23 42.17 -21.43
CA ALA A 213 -13.40 42.63 -20.69
C ALA A 213 -14.71 41.97 -21.14
N ASN A 214 -14.82 41.50 -22.39
CA ASN A 214 -16.01 40.81 -22.90
C ASN A 214 -15.84 39.28 -22.86
N PRO A 215 -16.57 38.55 -21.98
CA PRO A 215 -16.45 37.10 -21.85
C PRO A 215 -16.81 36.31 -23.11
N LEU A 216 -17.64 36.87 -24.00
CA LEU A 216 -18.06 36.21 -25.25
C LEU A 216 -16.91 36.09 -26.26
N ASN A 217 -15.97 37.02 -26.23
CA ASN A 217 -14.78 37.01 -27.09
C ASN A 217 -13.84 35.83 -26.79
N MET A 218 -13.98 35.27 -25.59
CA MET A 218 -13.23 34.12 -25.10
C MET A 218 -14.00 32.80 -25.32
N SER A 219 -15.25 32.87 -25.79
CA SER A 219 -16.09 31.70 -26.01
C SER A 219 -15.70 30.99 -27.31
N GLY A 220 -15.51 29.67 -27.23
CA GLY A 220 -15.37 28.82 -28.42
C GLY A 220 -14.01 28.84 -29.14
N MET A 221 -13.02 29.63 -28.73
CA MET A 221 -11.67 29.61 -29.32
C MET A 221 -10.59 29.64 -28.26
N ARG A 222 -9.43 28.98 -28.50
CA ARG A 222 -8.02 29.38 -28.23
C ARG A 222 -7.02 28.41 -28.87
N VAL A 223 -5.85 28.95 -29.25
CA VAL A 223 -4.73 28.33 -29.96
C VAL A 223 -3.49 28.26 -29.05
N HIS A 224 -2.82 27.11 -29.00
CA HIS A 224 -1.38 26.97 -28.86
C HIS A 224 -0.93 25.65 -29.55
N GLY A 225 0.25 25.69 -30.19
CA GLY A 225 1.00 24.57 -30.75
C GLY A 225 0.25 23.25 -30.99
N HIS A 226 -0.41 23.12 -32.14
CA HIS A 226 -0.91 21.85 -32.69
C HIS A 226 -1.91 21.06 -31.82
N GLY A 227 -3.19 21.43 -31.90
CA GLY A 227 -4.37 20.58 -31.64
C GLY A 227 -5.39 21.23 -30.70
N ARG A 228 -6.65 21.30 -31.16
CA ARG A 228 -7.80 21.98 -30.52
C ARG A 228 -8.16 21.35 -29.17
N GLU A 229 -7.98 22.05 -28.05
CA GLU A 229 -8.71 21.72 -26.82
C GLU A 229 -10.15 22.23 -26.96
N ARG A 230 -11.12 21.34 -26.73
CA ARG A 230 -12.55 21.67 -26.80
C ARG A 230 -12.99 22.10 -25.40
N LEU A 231 -13.24 23.40 -25.22
CA LEU A 231 -14.12 23.91 -24.17
C LEU A 231 -15.48 23.24 -24.38
N GLU A 232 -15.87 22.40 -23.43
CA GLU A 232 -17.16 21.72 -23.50
C GLU A 232 -18.17 22.41 -22.61
N LEU A 233 -19.20 22.91 -23.27
CA LEU A 233 -20.45 23.29 -22.62
C LEU A 233 -21.14 21.99 -22.14
N PRO A 234 -21.99 22.06 -21.11
CA PRO A 234 -22.77 20.92 -20.64
C PRO A 234 -23.47 20.15 -21.78
N GLU A 235 -23.99 20.85 -22.78
CA GLU A 235 -24.63 20.28 -23.97
C GLU A 235 -23.68 19.41 -24.82
N HIS A 236 -22.40 19.77 -24.91
CA HIS A 236 -21.39 18.99 -25.64
C HIS A 236 -21.07 17.67 -24.93
N VAL A 237 -21.05 17.69 -23.59
CA VAL A 237 -20.88 16.50 -22.76
C VAL A 237 -22.05 15.55 -23.01
N GLU A 238 -23.28 16.06 -23.00
CA GLU A 238 -24.49 15.27 -23.21
C GLU A 238 -24.53 14.62 -24.60
N ARG A 239 -24.21 15.37 -25.66
CA ARG A 239 -24.15 14.84 -27.02
C ARG A 239 -23.13 13.71 -27.18
N ARG A 240 -22.01 13.76 -26.45
CA ARG A 240 -21.00 12.70 -26.50
C ARG A 240 -21.51 11.42 -25.85
N LYS A 241 -22.22 11.52 -24.72
CA LYS A 241 -22.83 10.36 -24.03
C LYS A 241 -23.73 9.58 -24.98
N VAL A 242 -24.59 10.30 -25.72
CA VAL A 242 -25.49 9.70 -26.71
C VAL A 242 -24.71 8.95 -27.80
N LEU A 243 -23.65 9.56 -28.35
CA LEU A 243 -22.84 8.94 -29.40
C LEU A 243 -22.06 7.71 -28.92
N GLU A 244 -21.55 7.72 -27.68
CA GLU A 244 -20.87 6.57 -27.08
C GLU A 244 -21.83 5.41 -26.79
N ALA A 245 -23.04 5.71 -26.31
CA ALA A 245 -24.10 4.71 -26.15
C ALA A 245 -24.46 4.05 -27.49
N GLN A 246 -24.70 4.85 -28.54
CA GLN A 246 -24.98 4.35 -29.89
C GLN A 246 -23.85 3.49 -30.47
N ARG A 247 -22.58 3.84 -30.19
CA ARG A 247 -21.42 3.03 -30.62
C ARG A 247 -21.34 1.70 -29.88
N LYS A 248 -21.63 1.68 -28.57
CA LYS A 248 -21.67 0.44 -27.79
C LYS A 248 -22.79 -0.48 -28.28
N GLU A 249 -23.94 0.08 -28.64
CA GLU A 249 -25.10 -0.63 -29.17
C GLU A 249 -24.79 -1.26 -30.54
N LYS A 250 -24.29 -0.47 -31.50
CA LYS A 250 -23.85 -1.01 -32.81
C LYS A 250 -22.80 -2.12 -32.72
N LYS A 251 -21.90 -2.05 -31.74
CA LYS A 251 -20.86 -3.06 -31.51
C LYS A 251 -21.41 -4.33 -30.85
N ARG A 252 -22.57 -4.24 -30.21
CA ARG A 252 -23.30 -5.37 -29.62
C ARG A 252 -24.05 -6.13 -30.72
N ASP A 253 -24.61 -5.42 -31.70
CA ASP A 253 -25.35 -6.00 -32.83
C ASP A 253 -24.45 -6.69 -33.87
N SER A 254 -23.19 -6.29 -33.98
CA SER A 254 -22.25 -6.83 -34.98
C SER A 254 -21.48 -8.08 -34.53
N LYS A 255 -21.87 -8.74 -33.44
CA LYS A 255 -21.08 -9.81 -32.83
C LYS A 255 -21.50 -11.19 -33.37
N ALA A 256 -20.56 -11.94 -33.92
CA ALA A 256 -20.76 -13.32 -34.36
C ALA A 256 -21.28 -14.21 -33.20
N PRO A 257 -22.03 -15.30 -33.49
CA PRO A 257 -22.50 -16.23 -32.47
C PRO A 257 -21.33 -16.79 -31.65
N SER A 258 -21.54 -16.94 -30.35
CA SER A 258 -20.52 -17.43 -29.41
C SER A 258 -20.06 -18.83 -29.82
N PRO A 259 -18.75 -19.10 -29.98
CA PRO A 259 -18.21 -20.44 -30.26
C PRO A 259 -18.73 -21.50 -29.29
N PHE A 260 -18.98 -21.10 -28.04
CA PHE A 260 -19.62 -21.92 -27.02
C PHE A 260 -21.02 -22.42 -27.40
N LEU A 261 -21.89 -21.55 -27.93
CA LEU A 261 -23.25 -21.95 -28.32
C LEU A 261 -23.23 -22.90 -29.51
N MET A 262 -22.28 -22.71 -30.43
CA MET A 262 -22.11 -23.60 -31.57
C MET A 262 -21.74 -25.02 -31.13
N LEU A 263 -20.88 -25.15 -30.12
CA LEU A 263 -20.50 -26.45 -29.54
C LEU A 263 -21.69 -27.16 -28.89
N LEU A 264 -22.50 -26.45 -28.10
CA LEU A 264 -23.70 -27.03 -27.50
C LEU A 264 -24.70 -27.54 -28.55
N HIS A 265 -24.93 -26.76 -29.61
CA HIS A 265 -25.76 -27.19 -30.73
C HIS A 265 -25.18 -28.40 -31.46
N SER A 266 -23.86 -28.53 -31.58
CA SER A 266 -23.26 -29.71 -32.21
C SER A 266 -23.44 -30.97 -31.36
N ILE A 267 -23.28 -30.89 -30.03
CA ILE A 267 -23.50 -32.04 -29.13
C ILE A 267 -24.97 -32.45 -29.12
N ALA A 268 -25.89 -31.47 -29.09
CA ALA A 268 -27.33 -31.78 -29.17
C ALA A 268 -27.75 -32.40 -30.51
N ARG A 269 -27.03 -32.13 -31.59
CA ARG A 269 -27.31 -32.70 -32.93
C ARG A 269 -26.67 -34.06 -33.15
N SER A 270 -25.55 -34.38 -32.48
CA SER A 270 -24.92 -35.69 -32.61
C SER A 270 -25.80 -36.78 -32.00
N ASP A 271 -26.48 -36.47 -30.89
CA ASP A 271 -27.41 -37.36 -30.16
C ASP A 271 -26.85 -38.78 -29.91
N GLU A 272 -25.52 -38.85 -29.74
CA GLU A 272 -24.81 -40.04 -29.30
C GLU A 272 -25.21 -40.41 -27.86
N PRO A 273 -25.09 -41.68 -27.43
CA PRO A 273 -25.44 -42.11 -26.08
C PRO A 273 -24.74 -41.34 -24.95
N THR A 274 -23.59 -40.70 -25.21
CA THR A 274 -22.83 -39.88 -24.25
C THR A 274 -23.17 -38.38 -24.30
N SER A 275 -23.99 -37.96 -25.28
CA SER A 275 -24.35 -36.55 -25.48
C SER A 275 -24.94 -35.88 -24.22
N PRO A 276 -25.76 -36.56 -23.37
CA PRO A 276 -26.21 -35.97 -22.11
C PRO A 276 -25.06 -35.62 -21.15
N GLU A 277 -24.07 -36.51 -21.01
CA GLU A 277 -22.88 -36.29 -20.18
C GLU A 277 -21.98 -35.19 -20.75
N ASP A 278 -21.72 -35.24 -22.06
CA ASP A 278 -20.85 -34.30 -22.76
C ASP A 278 -21.44 -32.89 -22.71
N TYR A 279 -22.74 -32.75 -22.94
CA TYR A 279 -23.44 -31.46 -22.81
C TYR A 279 -23.39 -30.96 -21.37
N PHE A 280 -23.62 -31.82 -20.38
CA PHE A 280 -23.52 -31.43 -18.98
C PHE A 280 -22.11 -30.94 -18.64
N ALA A 281 -21.06 -31.62 -19.09
CA ALA A 281 -19.68 -31.23 -18.87
C ALA A 281 -19.34 -29.85 -19.47
N GLU A 282 -19.80 -29.59 -20.70
CA GLU A 282 -19.56 -28.31 -21.40
C GLU A 282 -20.21 -27.10 -20.71
N LEU A 283 -21.24 -27.29 -19.88
CA LEU A 283 -21.81 -26.21 -19.08
C LEU A 283 -20.87 -25.70 -17.95
N GLY A 284 -19.59 -26.08 -17.94
CA GLY A 284 -18.56 -25.75 -16.94
C GLY A 284 -18.33 -24.26 -16.59
N GLY A 285 -18.97 -23.30 -17.27
CA GLY A 285 -18.79 -21.85 -17.06
C GLY A 285 -19.50 -21.21 -15.85
N GLY A 286 -20.19 -21.98 -14.99
CA GLY A 286 -20.91 -21.45 -13.82
C GLY A 286 -22.21 -20.71 -14.19
N SER A 287 -22.64 -19.75 -13.35
CA SER A 287 -23.95 -19.09 -13.48
C SER A 287 -24.13 -18.20 -14.71
N ASN A 288 -23.03 -17.76 -15.35
CA ASN A 288 -23.04 -16.74 -16.38
C ASN A 288 -22.32 -17.22 -17.63
N VAL A 289 -22.95 -18.15 -18.37
CA VAL A 289 -22.44 -18.55 -19.68
C VAL A 289 -22.96 -17.59 -20.74
N LYS A 290 -22.10 -16.67 -21.20
CA LYS A 290 -22.46 -15.59 -22.13
C LYS A 290 -23.13 -16.14 -23.39
N GLY A 291 -24.41 -15.79 -23.58
CA GLY A 291 -25.19 -16.12 -24.77
C GLY A 291 -26.22 -17.24 -24.61
N PHE A 292 -26.20 -18.00 -23.50
CA PHE A 292 -27.23 -19.00 -23.18
C PHE A 292 -28.06 -18.56 -21.98
N ARG A 293 -27.43 -18.46 -20.79
CA ARG A 293 -28.15 -18.28 -19.53
C ARG A 293 -28.27 -16.79 -19.16
N PRO A 294 -29.48 -16.19 -19.14
CA PRO A 294 -29.68 -14.86 -18.57
C PRO A 294 -29.41 -14.86 -17.05
N ASP A 295 -29.10 -13.70 -16.46
CA ASP A 295 -28.72 -13.57 -15.05
C ASP A 295 -29.80 -14.09 -14.06
N LEU A 296 -31.07 -14.09 -14.48
CA LEU A 296 -32.24 -14.54 -13.71
C LEU A 296 -32.90 -15.79 -14.32
N TRP A 297 -32.13 -16.71 -14.90
CA TRP A 297 -32.68 -17.90 -15.57
C TRP A 297 -33.57 -18.80 -14.68
N ILE A 298 -33.36 -18.84 -13.36
CA ILE A 298 -34.25 -19.60 -12.47
C ILE A 298 -35.64 -18.94 -12.42
N GLU A 299 -35.68 -17.61 -12.45
CA GLU A 299 -36.91 -16.82 -12.48
C GLU A 299 -37.58 -16.84 -13.86
N GLU A 300 -36.78 -16.70 -14.92
CA GLU A 300 -37.17 -16.64 -16.33
C GLU A 300 -36.39 -17.71 -17.14
N PRO A 301 -36.77 -18.99 -17.03
CA PRO A 301 -36.03 -20.06 -17.68
C PRO A 301 -36.28 -20.07 -19.19
N VAL A 302 -35.19 -20.29 -19.93
CA VAL A 302 -35.19 -20.54 -21.38
C VAL A 302 -34.61 -21.91 -21.67
N ASN A 303 -35.08 -22.56 -22.74
CA ASN A 303 -34.65 -23.90 -23.13
C ASN A 303 -33.14 -24.00 -23.40
N TYR A 304 -32.59 -25.19 -23.21
CA TYR A 304 -31.19 -25.48 -23.50
C TYR A 304 -30.93 -25.43 -25.04
N PRO A 305 -29.85 -24.78 -25.50
CA PRO A 305 -29.51 -24.67 -26.93
C PRO A 305 -29.45 -26.04 -27.61
N GLY A 306 -30.19 -26.22 -28.71
CA GLY A 306 -30.29 -27.48 -29.45
C GLY A 306 -31.29 -28.48 -28.87
N ARG A 307 -31.94 -28.16 -27.75
CA ARG A 307 -33.00 -28.95 -27.11
C ARG A 307 -34.29 -28.14 -26.99
N GLU A 308 -34.59 -27.29 -28.00
CA GLU A 308 -35.73 -26.36 -27.96
C GLU A 308 -37.09 -27.06 -27.94
N SER A 309 -37.17 -28.33 -28.35
CA SER A 309 -38.38 -29.16 -28.33
C SER A 309 -38.83 -29.56 -26.93
N ILE A 310 -37.95 -29.48 -25.93
CA ILE A 310 -38.27 -29.84 -24.54
C ILE A 310 -38.78 -28.61 -23.82
N ASP A 311 -40.02 -28.65 -23.36
CA ASP A 311 -40.58 -27.60 -22.53
C ASP A 311 -40.08 -27.74 -21.08
N ILE A 312 -38.94 -27.09 -20.78
CA ILE A 312 -38.34 -27.15 -19.44
C ILE A 312 -39.23 -26.51 -18.37
N LEU A 313 -40.09 -25.56 -18.76
CA LEU A 313 -41.00 -24.87 -17.86
C LEU A 313 -42.10 -25.82 -17.39
N SER A 314 -42.64 -26.63 -18.30
CA SER A 314 -43.66 -27.63 -18.00
C SER A 314 -43.11 -28.76 -17.12
N ILE A 315 -42.01 -29.40 -17.53
CA ILE A 315 -41.42 -30.53 -16.77
C ILE A 315 -40.83 -30.08 -15.43
N GLY A 316 -40.34 -28.84 -15.35
CA GLY A 316 -39.65 -28.29 -14.19
C GLY A 316 -40.50 -27.41 -13.28
N ALA A 317 -41.81 -27.30 -13.51
CA ALA A 317 -42.67 -26.31 -12.85
C ALA A 317 -42.55 -26.31 -11.31
N ARG A 318 -42.57 -27.50 -10.68
CA ARG A 318 -42.40 -27.65 -9.23
C ARG A 318 -40.97 -27.35 -8.80
N TRP A 319 -39.96 -27.78 -9.55
CA TRP A 319 -38.55 -27.48 -9.25
C TRP A 319 -38.24 -26.00 -9.29
N PHE A 320 -38.69 -25.27 -10.31
CA PHE A 320 -38.51 -23.82 -10.38
C PHE A 320 -39.22 -23.10 -9.24
N THR A 321 -40.41 -23.56 -8.85
CA THR A 321 -41.12 -23.02 -7.67
C THR A 321 -40.30 -23.21 -6.38
N ALA A 322 -39.74 -24.40 -6.18
CA ALA A 322 -38.87 -24.69 -5.05
C ALA A 322 -37.58 -23.83 -5.08
N PHE A 323 -36.91 -23.72 -6.23
CA PHE A 323 -35.72 -22.87 -6.36
C PHE A 323 -36.02 -21.40 -6.06
N LYS A 324 -37.15 -20.87 -6.55
CA LYS A 324 -37.59 -19.49 -6.27
C LYS A 324 -37.86 -19.28 -4.78
N ALA A 325 -38.50 -20.22 -4.09
CA ALA A 325 -38.75 -20.14 -2.66
C ALA A 325 -37.45 -20.09 -1.84
N PHE A 326 -36.47 -20.95 -2.17
CA PHE A 326 -35.18 -20.95 -1.50
C PHE A 326 -34.39 -19.66 -1.74
N LEU A 327 -34.39 -19.14 -2.98
CA LEU A 327 -33.76 -17.86 -3.29
C LEU A 327 -34.45 -16.70 -2.55
N ALA A 328 -35.79 -16.67 -2.53
CA ALA A 328 -36.54 -15.65 -1.79
C ALA A 328 -36.17 -15.63 -0.30
N LYS A 329 -36.06 -16.80 0.35
CA LYS A 329 -35.60 -16.88 1.74
C LYS A 329 -34.14 -16.43 1.89
N ARG A 330 -33.25 -16.81 0.97
CA ARG A 330 -31.84 -16.39 0.99
C ARG A 330 -31.64 -14.87 0.85
N ARG A 331 -32.49 -14.17 0.09
CA ARG A 331 -32.43 -12.69 -0.05
C ARG A 331 -32.66 -11.94 1.26
N ILE A 332 -33.42 -12.53 2.18
CA ILE A 332 -33.73 -11.92 3.47
C ILE A 332 -32.48 -11.96 4.37
N ASP A 333 -31.76 -13.08 4.35
CA ASP A 333 -30.73 -13.37 5.35
C ASP A 333 -29.29 -13.10 4.83
N TYR A 334 -29.08 -12.85 3.52
CA TYR A 334 -27.75 -12.75 2.90
C TYR A 334 -27.66 -11.70 1.78
N GLU A 335 -26.50 -11.02 1.68
CA GLU A 335 -26.26 -9.96 0.69
C GLU A 335 -25.96 -10.45 -0.74
N THR A 336 -25.59 -11.74 -0.92
CA THR A 336 -25.21 -12.29 -2.23
C THR A 336 -25.77 -13.69 -2.48
N GLU A 337 -26.11 -13.96 -3.74
CA GLU A 337 -26.67 -15.25 -4.16
C GLU A 337 -25.80 -16.00 -5.17
N LYS A 338 -24.68 -15.42 -5.63
CA LYS A 338 -23.90 -15.92 -6.78
C LYS A 338 -23.49 -17.38 -6.64
N GLN A 339 -22.94 -17.74 -5.49
CA GLN A 339 -22.49 -19.11 -5.19
C GLN A 339 -23.68 -20.07 -5.09
N VAL A 340 -24.79 -19.62 -4.49
CA VAL A 340 -26.02 -20.38 -4.34
C VAL A 340 -26.65 -20.66 -5.70
N ARG A 341 -26.84 -19.63 -6.54
CA ARG A 341 -27.33 -19.77 -7.92
C ARG A 341 -26.47 -20.71 -8.74
N GLY A 342 -25.15 -20.61 -8.64
CA GLY A 342 -24.23 -21.51 -9.33
C GLY A 342 -24.45 -22.99 -8.95
N ALA A 343 -24.71 -23.28 -7.67
CA ALA A 343 -25.04 -24.63 -7.23
C ALA A 343 -26.46 -25.06 -7.64
N LEU A 344 -27.45 -24.17 -7.57
CA LEU A 344 -28.82 -24.48 -8.04
C LEU A 344 -28.86 -24.74 -9.55
N HIS A 345 -28.08 -24.02 -10.35
CA HIS A 345 -27.95 -24.28 -11.78
C HIS A 345 -27.38 -25.67 -12.05
N LEU A 346 -26.36 -26.11 -11.31
CA LEU A 346 -25.84 -27.48 -11.43
C LEU A 346 -26.92 -28.54 -11.15
N LEU A 347 -27.74 -28.32 -10.12
CA LEU A 347 -28.85 -29.22 -9.78
C LEU A 347 -29.96 -29.17 -10.84
N ALA A 348 -30.30 -27.98 -11.34
CA ALA A 348 -31.27 -27.80 -12.41
C ALA A 348 -30.80 -28.44 -13.72
N ASP A 349 -29.51 -28.35 -14.06
CA ASP A 349 -28.94 -28.98 -15.26
C ASP A 349 -28.99 -30.51 -15.15
N TYR A 350 -28.77 -31.05 -13.95
CA TYR A 350 -28.94 -32.47 -13.72
C TYR A 350 -30.40 -32.90 -13.90
N ILE A 351 -31.33 -32.17 -13.29
CA ILE A 351 -32.76 -32.53 -13.26
C ILE A 351 -33.46 -32.24 -14.58
N LEU A 352 -33.20 -31.13 -15.25
CA LEU A 352 -34.01 -30.63 -16.38
C LEU A 352 -33.36 -30.84 -17.75
N LEU A 353 -32.07 -31.21 -17.79
CA LEU A 353 -31.36 -31.53 -19.03
C LEU A 353 -30.90 -32.99 -19.03
N TYR A 354 -30.07 -33.39 -18.06
CA TYR A 354 -29.45 -34.71 -18.06
C TYR A 354 -30.49 -35.84 -17.89
N LEU A 355 -31.31 -35.79 -16.83
CA LEU A 355 -32.27 -36.85 -16.53
C LEU A 355 -33.33 -37.06 -17.64
N PRO A 356 -34.00 -36.02 -18.19
CA PRO A 356 -34.98 -36.20 -19.26
C PRO A 356 -34.35 -36.79 -20.52
N TRP A 357 -33.18 -36.30 -20.92
CA TRP A 357 -32.47 -36.82 -22.09
C TRP A 357 -32.03 -38.27 -21.89
N TRP A 358 -31.54 -38.62 -20.70
CA TRP A 358 -31.20 -40.01 -20.40
C TRP A 358 -32.43 -40.93 -20.46
N LEU A 359 -33.59 -40.49 -19.96
CA LEU A 359 -34.85 -41.24 -20.02
C LEU A 359 -35.37 -41.40 -21.46
N GLU A 360 -35.19 -40.39 -22.32
CA GLU A 360 -35.51 -40.49 -23.75
C GLU A 360 -34.67 -41.57 -24.45
N LEU A 361 -33.39 -41.70 -24.08
CA LEU A 361 -32.48 -42.72 -24.61
C LEU A 361 -32.72 -44.11 -24.00
N HIS A 362 -33.41 -44.19 -22.87
CA HIS A 362 -33.67 -45.44 -22.13
C HIS A 362 -35.16 -45.62 -21.82
N PRO A 363 -36.02 -45.76 -22.84
CA PRO A 363 -37.48 -45.83 -22.68
C PRO A 363 -37.95 -47.07 -21.90
N ASP A 364 -37.13 -48.13 -21.88
CA ASP A 364 -37.41 -49.38 -21.15
C ASP A 364 -37.07 -49.29 -19.65
N SER A 365 -36.56 -48.14 -19.17
CA SER A 365 -36.26 -47.94 -17.75
C SER A 365 -37.55 -47.87 -16.92
N ASN A 366 -37.56 -48.55 -15.78
CA ASN A 366 -38.64 -48.45 -14.79
C ASN A 366 -38.55 -47.15 -13.96
N LEU A 367 -37.51 -46.34 -14.16
CA LEU A 367 -37.28 -45.11 -13.42
C LEU A 367 -38.19 -43.99 -13.95
N LYS A 368 -38.93 -43.35 -13.05
CA LYS A 368 -39.74 -42.17 -13.40
C LYS A 368 -38.92 -40.90 -13.28
N PHE A 369 -39.32 -39.87 -14.03
CA PHE A 369 -38.79 -38.53 -13.85
C PHE A 369 -39.17 -37.98 -12.46
N PRO A 370 -38.24 -37.42 -11.67
CA PRO A 370 -38.57 -36.80 -10.39
C PRO A 370 -39.21 -35.43 -10.63
N GLU A 371 -40.53 -35.37 -10.79
CA GLU A 371 -41.28 -34.12 -11.05
C GLU A 371 -41.20 -33.11 -9.90
N SER A 372 -40.86 -33.55 -8.68
CA SER A 372 -40.87 -32.74 -7.46
C SER A 372 -39.72 -33.10 -6.51
N PRO A 373 -39.28 -32.21 -5.60
CA PRO A 373 -38.27 -32.53 -4.59
C PRO A 373 -38.55 -33.79 -3.76
N LYS A 374 -39.80 -34.12 -3.44
CA LYS A 374 -40.18 -35.37 -2.73
C LYS A 374 -39.86 -36.66 -3.48
N ASP A 375 -39.77 -36.58 -4.81
CA ASP A 375 -39.51 -37.71 -5.71
C ASP A 375 -38.01 -37.89 -5.97
N PHE A 376 -37.18 -36.94 -5.54
CA PHE A 376 -35.72 -36.96 -5.72
C PHE A 376 -35.02 -37.85 -4.68
N LEU A 377 -35.12 -39.16 -4.88
CA LEU A 377 -34.55 -40.17 -4.01
C LEU A 377 -33.02 -40.27 -4.13
N ARG A 378 -32.34 -40.34 -2.98
CA ARG A 378 -30.87 -40.41 -2.90
C ARG A 378 -30.27 -41.53 -3.74
N TYR A 379 -30.80 -42.74 -3.62
CA TYR A 379 -30.25 -43.94 -4.26
C TYR A 379 -30.23 -43.86 -5.79
N PHE A 380 -31.27 -43.29 -6.40
CA PHE A 380 -31.34 -43.21 -7.86
C PHE A 380 -30.57 -42.01 -8.42
N TYR A 381 -30.62 -40.87 -7.73
CA TYR A 381 -30.24 -39.59 -8.32
C TYR A 381 -29.04 -38.90 -7.65
N VAL A 382 -28.66 -39.25 -6.42
CA VAL A 382 -27.61 -38.54 -5.66
C VAL A 382 -26.35 -39.37 -5.52
N ASP A 383 -26.46 -40.55 -4.91
CA ASP A 383 -25.31 -41.41 -4.60
C ASP A 383 -25.75 -42.85 -4.26
N ARG A 384 -24.96 -43.83 -4.71
CA ARG A 384 -25.18 -45.27 -4.55
C ARG A 384 -24.17 -45.90 -3.59
N THR A 385 -24.20 -45.46 -2.35
CA THR A 385 -23.33 -46.00 -1.29
C THR A 385 -23.70 -47.45 -0.97
N ARG A 386 -22.76 -48.37 -1.26
CA ARG A 386 -22.87 -49.83 -1.21
C ARG A 386 -23.58 -50.40 0.02
N PHE A 387 -24.65 -51.16 -0.19
CA PHE A 387 -24.84 -52.56 0.23
C PHE A 387 -25.91 -53.18 -0.70
N HIS A 388 -25.70 -54.44 -1.12
CA HIS A 388 -26.56 -55.28 -1.99
C HIS A 388 -26.26 -55.24 -3.51
N SER A 389 -25.22 -56.00 -3.91
CA SER A 389 -24.91 -56.36 -5.30
C SER A 389 -25.90 -57.36 -5.93
N GLU A 390 -26.91 -57.82 -5.21
CA GLU A 390 -27.92 -58.76 -5.72
C GLU A 390 -29.14 -58.04 -6.35
N ASP A 391 -29.48 -56.81 -5.89
CA ASP A 391 -30.60 -56.02 -6.42
C ASP A 391 -30.21 -55.11 -7.61
N GLU A 392 -28.93 -54.79 -7.81
CA GLU A 392 -28.50 -54.00 -8.98
C GLU A 392 -28.78 -54.71 -10.31
N LYS A 393 -28.77 -56.05 -10.32
CA LYS A 393 -29.07 -56.84 -11.53
C LYS A 393 -30.55 -56.85 -11.90
N THR A 394 -31.45 -56.54 -10.95
CA THR A 394 -32.91 -56.53 -11.18
C THR A 394 -33.44 -55.14 -11.57
N LEU A 395 -32.64 -54.08 -11.39
CA LEU A 395 -33.04 -52.67 -11.59
C LEU A 395 -32.78 -52.12 -13.01
N GLY A 396 -32.12 -52.87 -13.89
CA GLY A 396 -31.86 -52.45 -15.28
C GLY A 396 -30.82 -51.32 -15.39
N ALA A 397 -30.79 -50.63 -16.54
CA ALA A 397 -29.92 -49.47 -16.74
C ALA A 397 -30.39 -48.30 -15.86
N LEU A 398 -29.44 -47.62 -15.20
CA LEU A 398 -29.68 -46.46 -14.34
C LEU A 398 -28.86 -45.25 -14.82
N PRO A 399 -29.36 -44.01 -14.65
CA PRO A 399 -28.62 -42.80 -15.02
C PRO A 399 -27.38 -42.63 -14.14
N LYS A 400 -26.38 -41.85 -14.57
CA LYS A 400 -25.34 -41.41 -13.64
C LYS A 400 -25.97 -40.56 -12.54
N THR A 401 -25.52 -40.76 -11.31
CA THR A 401 -25.93 -39.94 -10.17
C THR A 401 -25.36 -38.53 -10.29
N LEU A 402 -25.95 -37.59 -9.56
CA LEU A 402 -25.47 -36.23 -9.45
C LEU A 402 -24.00 -36.20 -9.01
N TYR A 403 -23.56 -37.07 -8.08
CA TYR A 403 -22.18 -37.12 -7.61
C TYR A 403 -21.20 -37.76 -8.60
N GLU A 404 -21.67 -38.65 -9.48
CA GLU A 404 -20.85 -39.18 -10.58
C GLU A 404 -20.59 -38.14 -11.67
N LEU A 405 -21.54 -37.23 -11.92
CA LEU A 405 -21.39 -36.14 -12.90
C LEU A 405 -20.71 -34.89 -12.33
N LEU A 406 -20.80 -34.68 -11.02
CA LEU A 406 -20.28 -33.48 -10.36
C LEU A 406 -18.77 -33.21 -10.65
N PRO A 407 -17.87 -34.21 -10.71
CA PRO A 407 -16.47 -34.02 -11.07
C PRO A 407 -16.23 -33.34 -12.41
N PHE A 408 -17.12 -33.50 -13.39
CA PHE A 408 -16.99 -32.86 -14.72
C PHE A 408 -17.05 -31.33 -14.64
N ARG A 409 -17.75 -30.77 -13.65
CA ARG A 409 -17.89 -29.32 -13.47
C ARG A 409 -17.24 -28.80 -12.18
N ARG A 410 -16.91 -29.69 -11.24
CA ARG A 410 -16.30 -29.40 -9.93
C ARG A 410 -15.14 -30.38 -9.69
N PRO A 411 -13.96 -30.10 -10.26
CA PRO A 411 -12.84 -31.05 -10.24
C PRO A 411 -12.19 -31.20 -8.86
N THR A 412 -12.31 -30.19 -7.99
CA THR A 412 -11.69 -30.21 -6.65
C THR A 412 -12.67 -30.61 -5.54
N PRO A 413 -12.24 -31.40 -4.53
CA PRO A 413 -13.08 -31.79 -3.38
C PRO A 413 -13.77 -30.61 -2.68
N GLY A 414 -13.03 -29.52 -2.44
CA GLY A 414 -13.59 -28.32 -1.79
C GLY A 414 -14.72 -27.67 -2.60
N SER A 415 -14.60 -27.62 -3.93
CA SER A 415 -15.66 -27.08 -4.79
C SER A 415 -16.90 -27.98 -4.86
N ARG A 416 -16.72 -29.30 -4.73
CA ARG A 416 -17.81 -30.28 -4.61
C ARG A 416 -18.54 -30.13 -3.28
N ASN A 417 -17.81 -30.09 -2.16
CA ASN A 417 -18.36 -29.93 -0.82
C ASN A 417 -19.18 -28.62 -0.69
N VAL A 418 -18.71 -27.53 -1.31
CA VAL A 418 -19.49 -26.28 -1.40
C VAL A 418 -20.84 -26.48 -2.07
N SER A 419 -20.88 -27.19 -3.20
CA SER A 419 -22.11 -27.42 -3.96
C SER A 419 -23.07 -28.32 -3.15
N ARG A 420 -22.53 -29.38 -2.53
CA ARG A 420 -23.26 -30.29 -1.61
C ARG A 420 -23.88 -29.54 -0.44
N LEU A 421 -23.14 -28.64 0.21
CA LEU A 421 -23.64 -27.84 1.32
C LEU A 421 -24.85 -26.99 0.92
N VAL A 422 -24.79 -26.34 -0.24
CA VAL A 422 -25.91 -25.54 -0.74
C VAL A 422 -27.12 -26.42 -1.04
N TRP A 423 -26.94 -27.59 -1.66
CA TRP A 423 -28.05 -28.51 -1.94
C TRP A 423 -28.66 -29.08 -0.67
N ALA A 424 -27.85 -29.43 0.33
CA ALA A 424 -28.34 -29.86 1.63
C ALA A 424 -29.21 -28.77 2.28
N GLN A 425 -28.75 -27.52 2.28
CA GLN A 425 -29.52 -26.39 2.79
C GLN A 425 -30.81 -26.15 2.00
N PHE A 426 -30.75 -26.27 0.67
CA PHE A 426 -31.92 -26.20 -0.19
C PHE A 426 -32.97 -27.23 0.23
N PHE A 427 -32.64 -28.53 0.29
CA PHE A 427 -33.59 -29.57 0.65
C PHE A 427 -34.12 -29.43 2.09
N ASN A 428 -33.31 -28.98 3.05
CA ASN A 428 -33.78 -28.69 4.41
C ASN A 428 -34.80 -27.54 4.44
N ILE A 429 -34.55 -26.47 3.68
CA ILE A 429 -35.48 -25.34 3.58
C ILE A 429 -36.76 -25.75 2.87
N ILE A 430 -36.69 -26.55 1.79
CA ILE A 430 -37.90 -27.04 1.11
C ILE A 430 -38.72 -27.93 2.03
N ALA A 431 -38.08 -28.85 2.77
CA ALA A 431 -38.77 -29.72 3.73
C ALA A 431 -39.52 -28.93 4.81
N THR A 432 -38.96 -27.78 5.23
CA THR A 432 -39.55 -26.93 6.27
C THR A 432 -40.60 -25.96 5.68
N TYR A 433 -40.27 -25.29 4.57
CA TYR A 433 -41.10 -24.23 3.98
C TYR A 433 -42.39 -24.78 3.37
N PHE A 434 -42.34 -26.00 2.84
CA PHE A 434 -43.49 -26.68 2.24
C PHE A 434 -44.00 -27.82 3.12
N GLU A 435 -43.79 -27.79 4.44
CA GLU A 435 -44.12 -28.91 5.33
C GLU A 435 -45.59 -29.39 5.22
N ASP A 436 -46.50 -28.46 4.92
CA ASP A 436 -47.94 -28.71 4.74
C ASP A 436 -48.37 -28.94 3.27
N ASP A 437 -47.45 -28.86 2.30
CA ASP A 437 -47.76 -29.02 0.87
C ASP A 437 -47.27 -30.36 0.32
N GLU A 438 -48.21 -31.32 0.24
CA GLU A 438 -47.96 -32.66 -0.28
C GLU A 438 -47.47 -32.68 -1.75
N ASN A 439 -47.54 -31.57 -2.50
CA ASN A 439 -46.97 -31.48 -3.84
C ASN A 439 -45.44 -31.46 -3.82
N PHE A 440 -44.82 -30.95 -2.76
CA PHE A 440 -43.36 -30.74 -2.67
C PHE A 440 -42.66 -31.67 -1.69
N VAL A 441 -43.35 -32.06 -0.62
CA VAL A 441 -42.80 -32.91 0.45
C VAL A 441 -43.71 -34.11 0.70
N LYS A 442 -43.17 -35.10 1.41
CA LYS A 442 -43.94 -36.22 1.96
C LYS A 442 -43.61 -36.33 3.44
N ARG A 443 -44.57 -36.81 4.24
CA ARG A 443 -44.36 -37.02 5.68
C ARG A 443 -43.14 -37.94 5.92
N GLY A 444 -42.15 -37.45 6.66
CA GLY A 444 -40.90 -38.17 6.92
C GLY A 444 -39.86 -38.10 5.79
N MET A 445 -40.01 -37.19 4.83
CA MET A 445 -38.98 -36.90 3.81
C MET A 445 -37.63 -36.61 4.49
N GLN A 446 -36.60 -37.34 4.11
CA GLN A 446 -35.23 -37.09 4.54
C GLN A 446 -34.47 -36.32 3.47
N ASN A 447 -33.52 -35.50 3.89
CA ASN A 447 -32.64 -34.82 2.98
C ASN A 447 -31.82 -35.84 2.16
N PRO A 448 -31.87 -35.82 0.82
CA PRO A 448 -31.13 -36.77 0.01
C PRO A 448 -29.61 -36.50 0.04
N ILE A 449 -29.19 -35.30 0.46
CA ILE A 449 -27.80 -34.87 0.61
C ILE A 449 -27.39 -34.95 2.10
N ARG A 450 -26.32 -35.69 2.42
CA ARG A 450 -25.85 -35.93 3.80
C ARG A 450 -24.42 -35.45 3.98
N ILE A 451 -24.23 -34.22 4.47
CA ILE A 451 -22.91 -33.57 4.55
C ILE A 451 -21.92 -34.26 5.50
N ASP A 452 -22.43 -34.95 6.51
CA ASP A 452 -21.67 -35.74 7.49
C ASP A 452 -20.95 -36.94 6.84
N PHE A 453 -21.51 -37.45 5.74
CA PHE A 453 -20.97 -38.60 5.02
C PHE A 453 -20.41 -38.24 3.63
N ASP A 454 -21.06 -37.32 2.92
CA ASP A 454 -20.79 -37.01 1.51
C ASP A 454 -19.59 -36.08 1.30
N ASN A 455 -19.10 -35.43 2.36
CA ASN A 455 -17.99 -34.51 2.24
C ASN A 455 -16.68 -35.25 2.02
N GLU A 456 -15.98 -34.88 0.96
CA GLU A 456 -14.65 -35.40 0.69
C GLU A 456 -13.61 -34.68 1.54
N LEU A 457 -12.57 -35.40 1.98
CA LEU A 457 -11.38 -34.81 2.59
C LEU A 457 -10.73 -33.85 1.59
N ALA A 458 -10.98 -32.55 1.74
CA ALA A 458 -10.24 -31.54 1.02
C ALA A 458 -8.79 -31.54 1.52
N GLY A 459 -7.83 -31.54 0.59
CA GLY A 459 -6.43 -31.33 0.96
C GLY A 459 -6.31 -30.05 1.79
N ARG A 460 -5.45 -30.08 2.82
CA ARG A 460 -5.14 -28.88 3.62
C ARG A 460 -4.92 -27.71 2.66
N ALA A 461 -5.58 -26.58 2.94
CA ALA A 461 -5.38 -25.37 2.16
C ALA A 461 -3.88 -25.16 1.98
N GLY A 462 -3.42 -25.08 0.73
CA GLY A 462 -2.02 -24.83 0.43
C GLY A 462 -1.53 -23.65 1.26
N LYS A 463 -0.31 -23.77 1.77
CA LYS A 463 0.39 -22.71 2.49
C LYS A 463 0.17 -21.41 1.73
N THR A 464 -0.38 -20.39 2.39
CA THR A 464 -0.83 -19.20 1.68
C THR A 464 0.34 -18.56 0.93
N ASP A 465 0.17 -18.22 -0.36
CA ASP A 465 1.19 -17.59 -1.24
C ASP A 465 1.65 -16.18 -0.79
N LYS A 466 1.33 -15.78 0.44
CA LYS A 466 1.55 -14.44 1.00
C LYS A 466 2.94 -14.35 1.62
N ILE A 467 3.96 -14.24 0.77
CA ILE A 467 5.35 -14.05 1.21
C ILE A 467 5.52 -12.61 1.72
N PRO A 468 5.87 -12.35 3.00
CA PRO A 468 6.15 -11.01 3.50
C PRO A 468 7.43 -10.44 2.88
N PHE A 469 7.57 -9.11 2.85
CA PHE A 469 8.81 -8.46 2.43
C PHE A 469 9.90 -8.58 3.51
N ALA A 470 11.16 -8.52 3.11
CA ALA A 470 12.27 -8.39 4.05
C ALA A 470 12.25 -7.03 4.79
N GLU A 471 12.65 -7.01 6.07
CA GLU A 471 12.57 -5.83 6.95
C GLU A 471 13.42 -4.65 6.46
N ASP A 472 14.56 -4.92 5.83
CA ASP A 472 15.44 -3.90 5.28
C ASP A 472 14.91 -3.32 3.97
N VAL A 473 14.15 -4.09 3.20
CA VAL A 473 13.58 -3.70 1.90
C VAL A 473 12.32 -2.84 2.05
N TYR A 474 11.39 -3.25 2.91
CA TYR A 474 10.06 -2.64 2.98
C TYR A 474 10.02 -1.13 3.33
N PRO A 475 10.86 -0.59 4.25
CA PRO A 475 10.92 0.84 4.48
C PRO A 475 11.27 1.64 3.22
N PHE A 476 12.13 1.09 2.35
CA PHE A 476 12.42 1.73 1.06
C PHE A 476 11.22 1.67 0.12
N LEU A 477 10.40 0.62 0.15
CA LEU A 477 9.17 0.53 -0.65
C LEU A 477 8.18 1.65 -0.29
N VAL A 478 8.04 1.94 1.01
CA VAL A 478 7.19 3.04 1.49
C VAL A 478 7.71 4.40 1.02
N GLN A 479 9.02 4.65 1.17
CA GLN A 479 9.62 5.92 0.73
C GLN A 479 9.65 6.07 -0.80
N TYR A 480 9.86 4.97 -1.51
CA TYR A 480 9.76 4.91 -2.97
C TYR A 480 8.37 5.32 -3.43
N GLY A 481 7.30 4.84 -2.77
CA GLY A 481 5.94 5.27 -3.06
C GLY A 481 5.74 6.78 -2.98
N GLN A 482 6.31 7.42 -1.95
CA GLN A 482 6.26 8.88 -1.79
C GLN A 482 6.96 9.62 -2.94
N ALA A 483 8.11 9.09 -3.39
CA ALA A 483 8.83 9.63 -4.55
C ALA A 483 8.07 9.44 -5.86
N VAL A 484 7.40 8.29 -6.04
CA VAL A 484 6.51 8.02 -7.18
C VAL A 484 5.32 8.99 -7.15
N GLU A 485 4.65 9.19 -6.01
CA GLU A 485 3.57 10.18 -5.90
C GLU A 485 4.05 11.59 -6.29
N ALA A 486 5.21 12.02 -5.76
CA ALA A 486 5.77 13.34 -6.06
C ALA A 486 6.08 13.54 -7.56
N PHE A 487 6.59 12.49 -8.23
CA PHE A 487 6.76 12.53 -9.69
C PHE A 487 5.42 12.58 -10.42
N GLY A 488 4.41 11.85 -9.94
CA GLY A 488 3.05 11.92 -10.47
C GLY A 488 2.46 13.34 -10.37
N GLU A 489 2.65 14.03 -9.25
CA GLU A 489 2.22 15.43 -9.09
C GLU A 489 2.90 16.35 -10.11
N PHE A 490 4.20 16.15 -10.34
CA PHE A 490 4.93 16.84 -11.42
C PHE A 490 4.36 16.51 -12.81
N LEU A 491 4.01 15.25 -13.10
CA LEU A 491 3.37 14.89 -14.36
C LEU A 491 1.99 15.54 -14.52
N GLN A 492 1.21 15.66 -13.44
CA GLN A 492 -0.05 16.41 -13.44
C GLN A 492 0.18 17.91 -13.71
N GLN A 493 1.24 18.49 -13.15
CA GLN A 493 1.68 19.86 -13.44
C GLN A 493 2.01 20.05 -14.93
N GLU A 494 2.82 19.16 -15.50
CA GLU A 494 3.22 19.19 -16.90
C GLU A 494 2.03 18.95 -17.85
N ALA A 495 1.10 18.06 -17.48
CA ALA A 495 -0.14 17.85 -18.21
C ALA A 495 -1.01 19.11 -18.19
N TYR A 496 -1.17 19.74 -17.03
CA TYR A 496 -2.02 20.92 -16.86
C TYR A 496 -1.46 22.15 -17.58
N PHE A 497 -0.18 22.45 -17.41
CA PHE A 497 0.42 23.69 -17.94
C PHE A 497 0.90 23.57 -19.39
N ARG A 498 1.33 22.38 -19.84
CA ARG A 498 2.02 22.19 -21.12
C ARG A 498 1.35 21.19 -22.07
N ASP A 499 0.23 20.56 -21.70
CA ASP A 499 -0.48 19.53 -22.50
C ASP A 499 0.49 18.42 -22.98
N ARG A 500 1.48 18.07 -22.13
CA ARG A 500 2.59 17.18 -22.49
C ARG A 500 2.12 15.77 -22.89
N PHE A 501 0.93 15.37 -22.44
CA PHE A 501 0.32 14.06 -22.71
C PHE A 501 -0.55 14.00 -23.97
N LYS A 502 -0.64 15.08 -24.75
CA LYS A 502 -1.40 15.12 -25.99
C LYS A 502 -1.06 14.01 -26.98
N LYS A 503 0.25 13.78 -27.19
CA LYS A 503 0.79 12.81 -28.15
C LYS A 503 1.06 11.43 -27.54
N ILE A 504 0.97 11.31 -26.22
CA ILE A 504 1.25 10.09 -25.44
C ILE A 504 0.05 9.76 -24.56
N ALA A 505 -1.12 9.59 -25.18
CA ALA A 505 -2.40 9.41 -24.48
C ALA A 505 -2.47 8.16 -23.58
N PHE A 506 -1.50 7.24 -23.68
CA PHE A 506 -1.38 6.04 -22.86
C PHE A 506 -0.14 6.06 -21.95
N GLY A 507 0.50 7.22 -21.78
CA GLY A 507 1.79 7.35 -21.11
C GLY A 507 2.96 6.90 -21.98
N VAL A 508 4.13 6.73 -21.36
CA VAL A 508 5.37 6.31 -22.05
C VAL A 508 5.51 4.79 -21.94
N ALA A 509 5.49 4.08 -23.07
CA ALA A 509 5.47 2.61 -23.10
C ALA A 509 6.65 1.96 -22.32
N GLY A 510 7.84 2.56 -22.35
CA GLY A 510 9.03 2.08 -21.63
C GLY A 510 9.24 2.67 -20.22
N GLY A 511 8.22 3.33 -19.65
CA GLY A 511 8.37 4.07 -18.40
C GLY A 511 9.03 5.44 -18.57
N TYR A 512 9.29 6.10 -17.45
CA TYR A 512 9.72 7.48 -17.35
C TYR A 512 11.16 7.54 -16.85
N CYS A 513 12.09 8.02 -17.68
CA CYS A 513 13.40 8.49 -17.24
C CYS A 513 13.22 9.86 -16.59
N THR A 514 13.31 9.93 -15.27
CA THR A 514 12.90 11.12 -14.50
C THR A 514 13.77 12.35 -14.81
N ALA A 515 15.05 12.15 -15.07
CA ALA A 515 15.99 13.22 -15.46
C ALA A 515 15.65 13.82 -16.83
N GLU A 516 15.31 13.01 -17.83
CA GLU A 516 14.87 13.47 -19.15
C GLU A 516 13.55 14.24 -19.09
N TRP A 517 12.72 13.90 -18.10
CA TRP A 517 11.47 14.62 -17.85
C TRP A 517 11.66 15.96 -17.16
N GLY A 518 12.84 16.23 -16.60
CA GLY A 518 13.22 17.48 -15.94
C GLY A 518 12.96 17.52 -14.44
N TYR A 519 12.59 16.39 -13.82
CA TYR A 519 12.32 16.31 -12.39
C TYR A 519 12.71 14.94 -11.85
N VAL A 520 13.77 14.89 -11.03
CA VAL A 520 14.23 13.65 -10.37
C VAL A 520 13.69 13.64 -8.94
N PRO A 521 12.72 12.77 -8.63
CA PRO A 521 12.18 12.68 -7.28
C PRO A 521 13.24 12.05 -6.35
N ILE A 522 13.31 12.58 -5.12
CA ILE A 522 14.24 12.14 -4.09
C ILE A 522 13.50 11.84 -2.79
N PHE A 523 14.08 10.98 -1.96
CA PHE A 523 13.62 10.78 -0.59
C PHE A 523 14.80 10.60 0.35
N TRP A 524 14.57 10.92 1.63
CA TRP A 524 15.55 10.76 2.71
C TRP A 524 15.26 9.48 3.50
N TYR A 525 16.28 8.65 3.70
CA TYR A 525 16.18 7.50 4.59
C TYR A 525 17.54 7.23 5.24
N ARG A 526 17.55 7.03 6.57
CA ARG A 526 18.77 6.83 7.39
C ARG A 526 19.89 7.85 7.09
N SER A 527 19.50 9.13 7.04
CA SER A 527 20.40 10.26 6.75
C SER A 527 21.10 10.22 5.38
N ARG A 528 20.57 9.44 4.43
CA ARG A 528 21.03 9.40 3.04
C ARG A 528 19.91 9.83 2.09
N ILE A 529 20.31 10.51 1.03
CA ILE A 529 19.42 10.88 -0.06
C ILE A 529 19.42 9.77 -1.10
N HIS A 530 18.24 9.32 -1.48
CA HIS A 530 18.03 8.37 -2.55
C HIS A 530 17.33 9.06 -3.72
N ARG A 531 17.85 8.84 -4.94
CA ARG A 531 17.28 9.34 -6.19
C ARG A 531 16.54 8.21 -6.89
N VAL A 532 15.35 8.49 -7.41
CA VAL A 532 14.61 7.53 -8.23
C VAL A 532 14.75 7.98 -9.69
N GLU A 533 15.65 7.32 -10.43
CA GLU A 533 16.00 7.73 -11.79
C GLU A 533 14.99 7.27 -12.84
N TRP A 534 14.30 6.16 -12.58
CA TRP A 534 13.32 5.58 -13.51
C TRP A 534 12.05 5.12 -12.79
N ILE A 535 10.89 5.34 -13.42
CA ILE A 535 9.57 4.93 -12.92
C ILE A 535 8.79 4.22 -14.04
N PRO A 536 8.13 3.08 -13.78
CA PRO A 536 7.34 2.36 -14.78
C PRO A 536 6.12 3.18 -15.26
N ASN A 537 5.46 2.73 -16.33
CA ASN A 537 4.24 3.37 -16.82
C ASN A 537 3.00 3.05 -15.96
N ILE A 538 3.06 3.45 -14.70
CA ILE A 538 2.07 3.15 -13.66
C ILE A 538 0.91 4.16 -13.62
N TYR A 539 1.12 5.37 -14.14
CA TYR A 539 0.09 6.41 -14.17
C TYR A 539 -0.91 6.14 -15.29
N LEU A 540 -2.18 6.02 -14.93
CA LEU A 540 -3.24 5.84 -15.91
C LEU A 540 -3.53 7.18 -16.58
N VAL A 541 -3.09 7.32 -17.84
CA VAL A 541 -3.39 8.51 -18.65
C VAL A 541 -4.76 8.33 -19.30
N SER A 542 -5.62 9.32 -19.13
CA SER A 542 -6.98 9.28 -19.65
C SER A 542 -7.49 10.68 -19.95
N LYS A 543 -8.43 10.78 -20.89
CA LYS A 543 -8.99 12.08 -21.27
C LYS A 543 -9.98 12.55 -20.21
N ARG A 544 -9.75 13.75 -19.66
CA ARG A 544 -10.57 14.33 -18.59
C ARG A 544 -10.97 15.76 -18.86
N THR A 545 -12.14 16.12 -18.32
CA THR A 545 -12.62 17.49 -18.23
C THR A 545 -12.29 18.01 -16.84
N LEU A 546 -11.39 19.00 -16.76
CA LEU A 546 -10.91 19.59 -15.52
C LEU A 546 -11.47 21.00 -15.35
N GLN A 547 -11.78 21.36 -14.11
CA GLN A 547 -12.13 22.73 -13.75
C GLN A 547 -10.87 23.53 -13.41
N SER A 548 -10.64 24.63 -14.12
CA SER A 548 -9.45 25.50 -13.93
C SER A 548 -9.49 26.36 -12.67
N ASN A 549 -10.69 26.74 -12.20
CA ASN A 549 -10.86 27.36 -10.89
C ASN A 549 -12.18 26.91 -10.25
N SER A 550 -12.17 25.70 -9.69
CA SER A 550 -13.24 25.20 -8.84
C SER A 550 -13.42 26.10 -7.61
N GLY A 551 -14.64 26.53 -7.33
CA GLY A 551 -14.99 27.05 -6.01
C GLY A 551 -14.85 25.91 -4.97
N SER A 552 -14.46 26.23 -3.72
CA SER A 552 -14.03 25.29 -2.65
C SER A 552 -12.54 24.89 -2.66
N ALA A 553 -12.18 23.86 -1.89
CA ALA A 553 -10.85 23.24 -1.82
C ALA A 553 -10.55 22.27 -2.98
N ALA A 554 -11.53 21.95 -3.82
CA ALA A 554 -11.35 21.11 -5.00
C ALA A 554 -10.25 21.66 -5.92
N GLY A 555 -9.42 20.79 -6.49
CA GLY A 555 -8.38 21.18 -7.43
C GLY A 555 -7.24 20.19 -7.58
N ILE A 556 -6.22 20.61 -8.32
CA ILE A 556 -5.00 19.85 -8.57
C ILE A 556 -3.92 20.41 -7.65
N TYR A 557 -3.28 19.53 -6.89
CA TYR A 557 -2.30 19.90 -5.88
C TYR A 557 -0.92 19.35 -6.22
N VAL A 558 0.09 20.21 -6.12
CA VAL A 558 1.50 19.87 -6.33
C VAL A 558 2.28 20.40 -5.13
N SER A 559 2.98 19.54 -4.41
CA SER A 559 3.67 19.91 -3.17
C SER A 559 2.76 20.65 -2.17
N GLY A 560 1.47 20.26 -2.12
CA GLY A 560 0.47 20.82 -1.23
C GLY A 560 -0.09 22.18 -1.65
N GLN A 561 0.37 22.73 -2.78
CA GLN A 561 -0.15 23.97 -3.35
C GLN A 561 -1.11 23.68 -4.50
N ARG A 562 -2.25 24.36 -4.51
CA ARG A 562 -3.23 24.24 -5.60
C ARG A 562 -2.73 24.97 -6.84
N ILE A 563 -2.63 24.27 -7.97
CA ILE A 563 -2.07 24.84 -9.22
C ILE A 563 -3.14 25.29 -10.23
N ASN A 564 -4.37 24.79 -10.12
CA ASN A 564 -5.49 25.22 -10.95
C ASN A 564 -6.18 26.45 -10.32
N VAL A 565 -5.66 27.61 -10.69
CA VAL A 565 -6.16 28.94 -10.32
C VAL A 565 -6.46 29.77 -11.58
N GLY A 566 -7.35 30.77 -11.49
CA GLY A 566 -7.68 31.67 -12.61
C GLY A 566 -9.19 31.85 -12.84
N ARG A 567 -9.60 32.14 -14.07
CA ARG A 567 -11.04 32.22 -14.41
C ARG A 567 -11.67 30.82 -14.37
N ASN A 568 -12.84 30.69 -13.76
CA ASN A 568 -13.54 29.41 -13.66
C ASN A 568 -14.04 28.93 -15.04
N ARG A 569 -13.37 27.91 -15.60
CA ARG A 569 -13.72 27.25 -16.88
C ARG A 569 -13.37 25.77 -16.89
N ASN A 570 -14.04 25.01 -17.74
CA ASN A 570 -13.79 23.58 -17.97
C ASN A 570 -12.96 23.37 -19.23
N PHE A 571 -11.95 22.50 -19.19
CA PHE A 571 -11.15 22.18 -20.37
C PHE A 571 -10.78 20.69 -20.40
N ASN A 572 -10.53 20.18 -21.62
CA ASN A 572 -10.36 18.75 -21.88
C ASN A 572 -8.91 18.40 -22.22
N VAL A 573 -8.28 17.55 -21.42
CA VAL A 573 -6.86 17.19 -21.56
C VAL A 573 -6.62 15.71 -21.31
N ASN A 574 -5.57 15.14 -21.92
CA ASN A 574 -5.07 13.82 -21.50
C ASN A 574 -4.33 13.99 -20.18
N PHE A 575 -4.83 13.39 -19.11
CA PHE A 575 -4.38 13.65 -17.76
C PHE A 575 -3.89 12.37 -17.07
N PRO A 576 -2.72 12.39 -16.40
CA PRO A 576 -2.24 11.27 -15.61
C PRO A 576 -2.97 11.20 -14.26
N HIS A 577 -3.59 10.06 -13.99
CA HIS A 577 -4.24 9.77 -12.71
C HIS A 577 -3.25 9.16 -11.71
N LEU A 578 -3.26 9.70 -10.49
CA LEU A 578 -2.51 9.17 -9.35
C LEU A 578 -3.34 8.22 -8.49
N THR A 579 -4.62 8.03 -8.81
CA THR A 579 -5.59 7.25 -8.03
C THR A 579 -5.06 5.84 -7.67
N THR A 580 -4.52 5.10 -8.64
CA THR A 580 -3.93 3.78 -8.38
C THR A 580 -2.66 3.86 -7.51
N VAL A 581 -1.78 4.81 -7.79
CA VAL A 581 -0.53 4.99 -7.03
C VAL A 581 -0.83 5.31 -5.57
N ARG A 582 -1.77 6.23 -5.32
CA ARG A 582 -2.19 6.62 -3.97
C ARG A 582 -2.88 5.49 -3.21
N LEU A 583 -3.65 4.64 -3.90
CA LEU A 583 -4.20 3.42 -3.31
C LEU A 583 -3.08 2.44 -2.91
N LEU A 584 -2.13 2.15 -3.80
CA LEU A 584 -1.01 1.24 -3.53
C LEU A 584 -0.08 1.75 -2.42
N LEU A 585 0.18 3.06 -2.40
CA LEU A 585 0.93 3.73 -1.35
C LEU A 585 0.21 3.62 0.00
N SER A 586 -1.09 3.88 0.02
CA SER A 586 -1.90 3.76 1.25
C SER A 586 -1.91 2.33 1.75
N LEU A 587 -1.99 1.34 0.85
CA LEU A 587 -1.89 -0.09 1.20
C LEU A 587 -0.53 -0.43 1.82
N ALA A 588 0.56 0.03 1.20
CA ALA A 588 1.90 -0.22 1.66
C ALA A 588 2.22 0.48 3.00
N GLU A 589 1.65 1.65 3.27
CA GLU A 589 1.98 2.40 4.49
C GLU A 589 1.05 2.08 5.68
N THR A 590 -0.18 1.62 5.43
CA THR A 590 -1.17 1.34 6.50
C THR A 590 -1.37 -0.13 6.82
N GLY A 591 -1.06 -1.05 5.89
CA GLY A 591 -1.38 -2.48 6.06
C GLY A 591 -2.88 -2.80 6.06
N LEU A 592 -3.75 -1.84 5.73
CA LEU A 592 -5.19 -2.07 5.61
C LEU A 592 -5.51 -3.05 4.46
N ARG A 593 -6.71 -3.64 4.49
CA ARG A 593 -7.18 -4.47 3.36
C ARG A 593 -7.39 -3.58 2.13
N GLY A 594 -7.03 -4.11 0.96
CA GLY A 594 -7.31 -3.51 -0.36
C GLY A 594 -8.74 -2.99 -0.47
N GLN A 595 -9.70 -3.85 -0.15
CA GLN A 595 -11.12 -3.52 -0.21
C GLN A 595 -11.51 -2.37 0.73
N SER A 596 -11.04 -2.35 1.99
CA SER A 596 -11.37 -1.29 2.94
C SER A 596 -10.88 0.08 2.46
N LEU A 597 -9.70 0.15 1.84
CA LEU A 597 -9.18 1.40 1.25
C LEU A 597 -9.89 1.78 -0.05
N GLN A 598 -10.11 0.81 -0.94
CA GLN A 598 -10.78 0.97 -2.23
C GLN A 598 -12.19 1.58 -2.09
N TRP A 599 -12.90 1.22 -1.02
CA TRP A 599 -14.28 1.65 -0.74
C TRP A 599 -14.40 2.78 0.29
N LEU A 600 -13.32 3.52 0.56
CA LEU A 600 -13.40 4.71 1.39
C LEU A 600 -14.33 5.77 0.77
N ASP A 601 -15.27 6.26 1.57
CA ASP A 601 -16.16 7.34 1.17
C ASP A 601 -15.44 8.70 1.26
N ARG A 602 -15.43 9.42 0.14
CA ARG A 602 -14.81 10.74 -0.03
C ARG A 602 -15.32 11.78 0.98
N ARG A 603 -16.56 11.65 1.45
CA ARG A 603 -17.22 12.61 2.35
C ARG A 603 -16.84 12.42 3.81
N THR A 604 -16.60 11.17 4.23
CA THR A 604 -16.50 10.82 5.66
C THR A 604 -15.11 10.38 6.12
N PHE A 605 -14.20 9.99 5.22
CA PHE A 605 -12.92 9.38 5.62
C PHE A 605 -12.07 10.24 6.58
N ASP A 606 -12.12 11.58 6.45
CA ASP A 606 -11.33 12.54 7.24
C ASP A 606 -12.15 13.20 8.37
N GLN A 607 -13.37 12.73 8.66
CA GLN A 607 -14.32 13.45 9.53
C GLN A 607 -13.86 13.61 10.99
N PHE A 608 -12.99 12.73 11.47
CA PHE A 608 -12.44 12.79 12.84
C PHE A 608 -11.10 13.51 12.92
N ALA A 609 -10.51 13.87 11.80
CA ALA A 609 -9.22 14.56 11.78
C ALA A 609 -9.44 16.09 11.85
N PRO A 610 -8.52 16.85 12.48
CA PRO A 610 -8.64 18.31 12.53
C PRO A 610 -8.67 18.91 11.13
N LYS A 611 -9.60 19.83 10.88
CA LYS A 611 -9.69 20.54 9.60
C LYS A 611 -8.37 21.27 9.31
N ILE A 612 -7.92 21.19 8.05
CA ILE A 612 -6.72 21.89 7.59
C ILE A 612 -7.11 23.04 6.65
N GLU A 613 -6.49 24.21 6.84
CA GLU A 613 -6.67 25.36 5.94
C GLU A 613 -5.94 25.16 4.61
N SER A 614 -4.78 24.48 4.64
CA SER A 614 -3.97 24.22 3.45
C SER A 614 -3.31 22.83 3.51
N LEU A 615 -3.24 22.16 2.36
CA LEU A 615 -2.50 20.91 2.20
C LEU A 615 -0.99 21.12 2.41
N ALA A 616 -0.47 22.32 2.14
CA ALA A 616 0.95 22.66 2.30
C ALA A 616 1.46 22.48 3.74
N ILE A 617 0.57 22.55 4.74
CA ILE A 617 0.92 22.28 6.15
C ILE A 617 1.42 20.84 6.33
N LEU A 618 0.90 19.91 5.52
CA LEU A 618 1.33 18.52 5.49
C LEU A 618 2.59 18.33 4.63
N HIS A 619 3.27 19.37 4.15
CA HIS A 619 4.53 19.26 3.40
C HIS A 619 5.75 19.87 4.13
N GLY A 620 5.55 20.51 5.30
CA GLY A 620 6.59 21.31 5.97
C GLY A 620 6.67 21.12 7.48
N ASN A 621 7.36 20.04 7.91
CA ASN A 621 8.22 19.92 9.12
C ASN A 621 8.30 18.45 9.57
N PRO A 622 9.48 17.77 9.43
CA PRO A 622 9.68 16.40 9.91
C PRO A 622 9.51 16.20 11.42
N ASP A 623 9.54 17.26 12.22
CA ASP A 623 9.42 17.18 13.68
C ASP A 623 7.97 17.36 14.18
N ARG A 624 7.02 17.65 13.27
CA ARG A 624 5.56 17.73 13.54
C ARG A 624 4.79 16.56 12.91
N GLN A 625 5.47 15.43 12.67
CA GLN A 625 4.90 14.24 12.03
C GLN A 625 3.89 13.55 12.95
N ASN A 626 2.61 13.84 12.73
CA ASN A 626 1.51 13.28 13.51
C ASN A 626 0.81 12.13 12.79
N TYR A 627 0.08 11.33 13.58
CA TYR A 627 -0.93 10.39 13.10
C TYR A 627 -2.31 11.04 13.14
N HIS A 628 -3.21 10.60 12.27
CA HIS A 628 -4.57 11.10 12.18
C HIS A 628 -5.58 9.96 12.11
N SER A 629 -6.77 10.19 12.66
CA SER A 629 -7.86 9.23 12.59
C SER A 629 -8.45 9.17 11.17
N LEU A 630 -8.42 7.98 10.57
CA LEU A 630 -9.13 7.60 9.36
C LEU A 630 -10.44 6.90 9.76
N TYR A 631 -11.55 7.33 9.19
CA TYR A 631 -12.83 6.62 9.30
C TYR A 631 -13.00 5.64 8.15
N ILE A 632 -13.31 4.37 8.47
CA ILE A 632 -13.52 3.30 7.51
C ILE A 632 -15.00 2.94 7.55
N ASN A 633 -15.71 3.29 6.47
CA ASN A 633 -17.17 3.17 6.34
C ASN A 633 -17.65 1.76 5.95
N THR A 634 -16.80 0.94 5.33
CA THR A 634 -17.17 -0.41 4.89
C THR A 634 -16.04 -1.40 5.17
N ASP A 635 -16.38 -2.58 5.69
CA ASP A 635 -15.45 -3.72 5.81
C ASP A 635 -16.15 -5.07 5.58
N LYS A 636 -15.37 -6.08 5.19
CA LYS A 636 -15.85 -7.44 4.97
C LYS A 636 -16.34 -8.12 6.26
N THR A 637 -15.69 -7.86 7.39
CA THR A 637 -15.91 -8.56 8.66
C THR A 637 -16.49 -7.67 9.75
N HIS A 638 -16.24 -6.36 9.69
CA HIS A 638 -16.72 -5.38 10.66
C HIS A 638 -17.79 -4.45 10.08
N GLU A 639 -18.51 -3.77 10.98
CA GLU A 639 -19.23 -2.52 10.69
C GLU A 639 -18.23 -1.36 10.50
N GLU A 640 -18.69 -0.12 10.55
CA GLU A 640 -17.79 1.04 10.53
C GLU A 640 -16.81 1.06 11.72
N TRP A 641 -15.57 1.48 11.45
CA TRP A 641 -14.53 1.56 12.49
C TRP A 641 -13.49 2.66 12.20
N ARG A 642 -12.58 2.88 13.14
CA ARG A 642 -11.57 3.95 13.07
C ARG A 642 -10.16 3.38 13.11
N ASN A 643 -9.27 3.97 12.32
CA ASN A 643 -7.85 3.62 12.30
C ASN A 643 -6.96 4.87 12.40
N LEU A 644 -5.67 4.70 12.67
CA LEU A 644 -4.68 5.76 12.62
C LEU A 644 -3.82 5.64 11.37
N ILE A 645 -3.68 6.75 10.64
CA ILE A 645 -2.85 6.86 9.44
C ILE A 645 -1.78 7.94 9.61
N SER A 646 -0.66 7.79 8.90
CA SER A 646 0.37 8.82 8.87
C SER A 646 -0.13 10.08 8.17
N TRP A 647 0.46 11.22 8.50
CA TRP A 647 0.23 12.48 7.77
C TRP A 647 0.45 12.35 6.26
N ARG A 648 1.37 11.48 5.82
CA ARG A 648 1.65 11.25 4.38
C ARG A 648 0.47 10.59 3.69
N VAL A 649 -0.08 9.54 4.29
CA VAL A 649 -1.28 8.88 3.76
C VAL A 649 -2.46 9.85 3.77
N ARG A 650 -2.67 10.59 4.87
CA ARG A 650 -3.75 11.59 4.94
C ARG A 650 -3.62 12.65 3.84
N ARG A 651 -2.41 13.15 3.59
CA ARG A 651 -2.09 14.10 2.53
C ARG A 651 -2.44 13.53 1.15
N SER A 652 -2.03 12.30 0.85
CA SER A 652 -2.35 11.63 -0.42
C SER A 652 -3.84 11.44 -0.61
N LEU A 653 -4.57 11.02 0.44
CA LEU A 653 -6.03 10.87 0.41
C LEU A 653 -6.73 12.21 0.17
N LEU A 654 -6.37 13.26 0.90
CA LEU A 654 -6.95 14.60 0.72
C LEU A 654 -6.66 15.17 -0.69
N ALA A 655 -5.45 14.95 -1.22
CA ALA A 655 -5.11 15.37 -2.56
C ALA A 655 -5.91 14.59 -3.62
N GLU A 656 -6.21 13.30 -3.38
CA GLU A 656 -7.08 12.52 -4.25
C GLU A 656 -8.54 12.98 -4.16
N ALA A 657 -9.09 13.19 -2.97
CA ALA A 657 -10.45 13.69 -2.77
C ALA A 657 -10.67 15.02 -3.52
N ARG A 658 -9.75 15.98 -3.32
CA ARG A 658 -9.82 17.30 -3.99
C ARG A 658 -9.64 17.23 -5.50
N PHE A 659 -8.83 16.29 -5.99
CA PHE A 659 -8.69 16.02 -7.42
C PHE A 659 -10.01 15.48 -7.99
N GLN A 660 -10.61 14.48 -7.34
CA GLN A 660 -11.88 13.90 -7.77
C GLN A 660 -13.03 14.92 -7.75
N GLU A 661 -13.04 15.85 -6.79
CA GLU A 661 -13.99 16.97 -6.74
C GLU A 661 -13.79 17.98 -7.89
N SER A 662 -12.59 18.06 -8.46
CA SER A 662 -12.29 18.99 -9.57
C SER A 662 -12.67 18.45 -10.95
N LEU A 663 -13.05 17.17 -11.04
CA LEU A 663 -13.41 16.51 -12.29
C LEU A 663 -14.87 16.79 -12.64
N VAL A 664 -15.10 17.22 -13.88
CA VAL A 664 -16.45 17.44 -14.43
C VAL A 664 -16.78 16.27 -15.35
N ASP A 665 -17.22 15.17 -14.77
CA ASP A 665 -17.62 13.97 -15.51
C ASP A 665 -18.96 13.41 -15.02
N GLN A 666 -19.54 12.50 -15.80
CA GLN A 666 -20.88 11.94 -15.52
C GLN A 666 -20.96 11.03 -14.30
N TYR A 667 -19.81 10.74 -13.69
CA TYR A 667 -19.68 9.83 -12.56
C TYR A 667 -19.35 10.58 -11.26
N GLY A 668 -19.17 11.91 -11.31
CA GLY A 668 -18.53 12.74 -10.26
C GLY A 668 -19.16 12.63 -8.89
N GLU A 669 -20.49 12.53 -8.86
CA GLU A 669 -21.32 12.51 -7.66
C GLU A 669 -22.26 11.31 -7.63
N VAL A 670 -21.92 10.24 -8.35
CA VAL A 670 -22.73 9.03 -8.40
C VAL A 670 -22.32 8.11 -7.26
N GLU A 671 -23.22 7.95 -6.29
CA GLU A 671 -23.08 6.97 -5.22
C GLU A 671 -23.21 5.55 -5.77
N VAL A 672 -22.48 4.61 -5.17
CA VAL A 672 -22.46 3.21 -5.58
C VAL A 672 -22.62 2.30 -4.37
N ASP A 673 -23.42 1.26 -4.52
CA ASP A 673 -23.58 0.24 -3.49
C ASP A 673 -22.27 -0.56 -3.32
N TYR A 674 -21.94 -0.89 -2.07
CA TYR A 674 -20.74 -1.64 -1.74
C TYR A 674 -20.72 -2.99 -2.48
N GLU A 675 -19.67 -3.23 -3.28
CA GLU A 675 -19.51 -4.38 -4.18
C GLU A 675 -20.71 -4.64 -5.13
N ASP A 676 -21.44 -3.59 -5.51
CA ASP A 676 -22.66 -3.69 -6.34
C ASP A 676 -23.75 -4.58 -5.71
N ARG A 677 -23.77 -4.67 -4.37
CA ARG A 677 -24.76 -5.46 -3.63
C ARG A 677 -26.02 -4.63 -3.42
N ALA A 678 -27.09 -4.97 -4.13
CA ALA A 678 -28.39 -4.28 -4.03
C ALA A 678 -28.98 -4.25 -2.60
N HIS A 679 -28.60 -5.20 -1.76
CA HIS A 679 -28.97 -5.28 -0.34
C HIS A 679 -27.71 -5.23 0.54
N SER A 680 -26.81 -4.29 0.28
CA SER A 680 -25.67 -4.08 1.18
C SER A 680 -26.15 -3.61 2.55
N ARG A 681 -25.54 -4.13 3.62
CA ARG A 681 -25.72 -3.58 4.98
C ARG A 681 -25.16 -2.16 5.15
N PHE A 682 -24.33 -1.69 4.21
CA PHE A 682 -23.71 -0.38 4.24
C PHE A 682 -24.48 0.61 3.37
N ALA A 683 -24.47 1.89 3.77
CA ALA A 683 -25.00 2.97 2.94
C ALA A 683 -24.20 3.10 1.62
N PRO A 684 -24.83 3.60 0.54
CA PRO A 684 -24.14 3.87 -0.71
C PRO A 684 -22.91 4.76 -0.52
N VAL A 685 -21.82 4.39 -1.18
CA VAL A 685 -20.49 4.99 -1.01
C VAL A 685 -20.22 5.94 -2.17
N LEU A 686 -19.59 7.08 -1.89
CA LEU A 686 -18.98 7.93 -2.90
C LEU A 686 -17.45 7.72 -2.92
N PRO A 687 -16.90 6.85 -3.79
CA PRO A 687 -15.54 6.34 -3.61
C PRO A 687 -14.46 7.40 -3.83
N ILE A 688 -13.46 7.46 -2.95
CA ILE A 688 -12.29 8.32 -3.13
C ILE A 688 -11.41 7.83 -4.29
N PHE A 689 -11.20 6.51 -4.41
CA PHE A 689 -10.38 5.89 -5.45
C PHE A 689 -11.21 5.50 -6.67
N ARG A 690 -11.98 6.46 -7.18
CA ARG A 690 -12.92 6.26 -8.28
C ARG A 690 -12.21 5.92 -9.59
N SER A 691 -12.82 5.00 -10.35
CA SER A 691 -12.32 4.60 -11.65
C SER A 691 -12.45 5.72 -12.67
N ASP A 692 -11.48 5.70 -13.56
CA ASP A 692 -11.34 6.53 -14.74
C ASP A 692 -12.47 6.26 -15.79
N ARG A 693 -13.19 5.13 -15.65
CA ARG A 693 -14.18 4.62 -16.62
C ARG A 693 -15.60 4.48 -16.07
N SER A 694 -15.80 4.60 -14.76
CA SER A 694 -17.08 4.35 -14.09
C SER A 694 -17.18 5.08 -12.75
N SER A 695 -18.39 5.18 -12.19
CA SER A 695 -18.63 5.64 -10.81
C SER A 695 -18.05 4.73 -9.73
N LYS A 696 -17.77 3.47 -10.08
CA LYS A 696 -17.19 2.45 -9.19
C LYS A 696 -15.72 2.75 -8.87
N PRO A 697 -15.19 2.27 -7.74
CA PRO A 697 -13.76 2.35 -7.47
C PRO A 697 -12.94 1.55 -8.48
N ILE A 698 -11.62 1.78 -8.53
CA ILE A 698 -10.68 1.00 -9.34
C ILE A 698 -10.82 -0.49 -9.01
N SER A 699 -10.96 -1.36 -10.01
CA SER A 699 -11.17 -2.81 -9.78
C SER A 699 -9.93 -3.51 -9.20
N ASP A 700 -10.17 -4.64 -8.53
CA ASP A 700 -9.12 -5.51 -7.98
C ASP A 700 -8.10 -5.94 -9.03
N SER A 701 -8.59 -6.33 -10.21
CA SER A 701 -7.75 -6.66 -11.36
C SER A 701 -6.86 -5.49 -11.82
N SER A 702 -7.38 -4.26 -11.77
CA SER A 702 -6.68 -3.07 -12.27
C SER A 702 -5.54 -2.67 -11.33
N TYR A 703 -5.75 -2.63 -10.01
CA TYR A 703 -4.63 -2.31 -9.12
C TYR A 703 -3.67 -3.49 -8.95
N SER A 704 -4.15 -4.74 -9.04
CA SER A 704 -3.26 -5.93 -8.99
C SER A 704 -2.30 -5.98 -10.18
N SER A 705 -2.73 -5.61 -11.39
CA SER A 705 -1.82 -5.51 -12.52
C SER A 705 -0.80 -4.38 -12.32
N ARG A 706 -1.24 -3.22 -11.80
CA ARG A 706 -0.36 -2.07 -11.53
C ARG A 706 0.58 -2.29 -10.35
N TRP A 707 0.26 -3.20 -9.46
CA TRP A 707 1.16 -3.63 -8.39
C TRP A 707 2.42 -4.29 -8.93
N VAL A 708 2.29 -5.08 -10.01
CA VAL A 708 3.46 -5.68 -10.69
C VAL A 708 4.36 -4.59 -11.25
N ASP A 709 3.80 -3.59 -11.94
CA ASP A 709 4.55 -2.44 -12.45
C ASP A 709 5.27 -1.73 -11.28
N TYR A 710 4.54 -1.45 -10.19
CA TYR A 710 5.07 -0.79 -8.99
C TYR A 710 6.29 -1.51 -8.40
N LEU A 711 6.21 -2.85 -8.25
CA LEU A 711 7.30 -3.66 -7.74
C LEU A 711 8.46 -3.80 -8.73
N TYR A 712 8.19 -3.84 -10.04
CA TYR A 712 9.24 -3.82 -11.05
C TYR A 712 10.05 -2.51 -11.00
N GLY A 713 9.36 -1.38 -10.89
CA GLY A 713 9.98 -0.06 -10.67
C GLY A 713 10.81 -0.01 -9.40
N PHE A 714 10.27 -0.53 -8.31
CA PHE A 714 10.97 -0.59 -7.04
C PHE A 714 12.19 -1.52 -7.08
N GLN A 715 12.11 -2.69 -7.74
CA GLN A 715 13.27 -3.59 -7.91
C GLN A 715 14.39 -2.92 -8.71
N LYS A 716 14.07 -2.22 -9.81
CA LYS A 716 15.07 -1.46 -10.58
C LYS A 716 15.77 -0.41 -9.71
N PHE A 717 15.01 0.35 -8.92
CA PHE A 717 15.57 1.29 -7.95
C PHE A 717 16.45 0.56 -6.92
N TYR A 718 15.95 -0.51 -6.31
CA TYR A 718 16.66 -1.22 -5.24
C TYR A 718 17.97 -1.85 -5.74
N ASN A 719 17.96 -2.43 -6.93
CA ASN A 719 19.14 -2.98 -7.59
C ASN A 719 20.18 -1.89 -7.88
N SER A 720 19.75 -0.72 -8.39
CA SER A 720 20.66 0.41 -8.65
C SER A 720 21.30 0.95 -7.37
N LYS A 721 20.55 0.99 -6.26
CA LYS A 721 21.02 1.46 -4.95
C LYS A 721 22.10 0.54 -4.36
N GLU A 722 22.08 -0.76 -4.66
CA GLU A 722 23.05 -1.72 -4.13
C GLU A 722 24.11 -2.17 -5.14
N GLY A 723 23.95 -1.85 -6.42
CA GLY A 723 24.82 -2.33 -7.50
C GLY A 723 24.69 -3.83 -7.77
N VAL A 724 23.57 -4.44 -7.39
CA VAL A 724 23.32 -5.89 -7.52
C VAL A 724 22.06 -6.11 -8.35
N ASP A 725 22.16 -6.90 -9.42
CA ASP A 725 21.01 -7.33 -10.20
C ASP A 725 20.39 -8.60 -9.59
N ARG A 726 19.14 -8.48 -9.16
CA ARG A 726 18.31 -9.54 -8.56
C ARG A 726 17.36 -10.20 -9.55
N SER A 727 17.54 -9.94 -10.84
CA SER A 727 16.69 -10.55 -11.86
C SER A 727 16.95 -12.07 -11.90
N GLY A 728 15.95 -12.88 -11.51
CA GLY A 728 16.06 -14.34 -11.45
C GLY A 728 16.73 -14.91 -10.20
N SER A 729 16.96 -14.09 -9.16
CA SER A 729 17.47 -14.57 -7.87
C SER A 729 16.34 -14.94 -6.90
N GLN A 730 16.68 -15.64 -5.80
CA GLN A 730 15.70 -16.00 -4.77
C GLN A 730 15.15 -14.79 -3.98
N ASP A 731 15.86 -13.65 -4.02
CA ASP A 731 15.47 -12.38 -3.40
C ASP A 731 14.87 -11.37 -4.39
N ALA A 732 14.46 -11.82 -5.59
CA ALA A 732 13.73 -10.98 -6.52
C ALA A 732 12.37 -10.55 -5.90
N LEU A 733 11.84 -9.41 -6.34
CA LEU A 733 10.50 -8.92 -6.00
C LEU A 733 9.49 -9.24 -7.10
N VAL A 734 9.98 -9.40 -8.33
CA VAL A 734 9.22 -9.84 -9.50
C VAL A 734 10.00 -10.89 -10.30
N LEU A 735 9.28 -11.86 -10.86
CA LEU A 735 9.81 -12.92 -11.71
C LEU A 735 9.27 -12.79 -13.13
N LEU A 736 10.05 -13.22 -14.13
CA LEU A 736 9.56 -13.36 -15.49
C LEU A 736 8.62 -14.57 -15.56
N LYS A 737 7.44 -14.40 -16.16
CA LYS A 737 6.48 -15.49 -16.36
C LYS A 737 6.94 -16.32 -17.56
N GLU A 738 7.31 -17.58 -17.32
CA GLU A 738 7.42 -18.57 -18.41
C GLU A 738 6.01 -18.79 -19.00
N ARG A 739 5.89 -18.74 -20.34
CA ARG A 739 4.63 -19.14 -21.01
C ARG A 739 4.65 -20.65 -21.22
N ASP A 740 3.57 -21.33 -20.88
CA ASP A 740 3.39 -22.76 -21.13
C ASP A 740 3.21 -23.10 -22.62
N GLU A 741 2.91 -22.12 -23.47
CA GLU A 741 2.74 -22.29 -24.92
C GLU A 741 3.38 -21.11 -25.66
N TRP A 742 4.56 -21.33 -26.24
CA TRP A 742 5.20 -20.42 -27.19
C TRP A 742 5.15 -21.06 -28.57
N GLU A 743 4.50 -20.41 -29.53
CA GLU A 743 4.60 -20.77 -30.95
C GLU A 743 5.72 -19.93 -31.61
N GLU A 744 6.51 -20.60 -32.47
CA GLU A 744 7.66 -20.01 -33.13
C GLU A 744 7.22 -18.88 -34.08
N GLY A 745 7.52 -17.63 -33.70
CA GLY A 745 7.17 -16.42 -34.46
C GLY A 745 6.52 -15.29 -33.64
N ASP A 746 6.12 -15.57 -32.40
CA ASP A 746 5.53 -14.55 -31.51
C ASP A 746 6.59 -13.66 -30.82
N ALA A 747 6.36 -12.34 -30.81
CA ALA A 747 7.21 -11.39 -30.11
C ALA A 747 7.14 -11.61 -28.59
N ILE A 748 8.30 -11.83 -27.96
CA ILE A 748 8.45 -11.94 -26.52
C ILE A 748 8.08 -10.59 -25.90
N SER A 749 6.97 -10.54 -25.17
CA SER A 749 6.69 -9.46 -24.23
C SER A 749 6.99 -9.99 -22.82
N ASP A 750 7.90 -9.32 -22.12
CA ASP A 750 8.29 -9.68 -20.76
C ASP A 750 7.10 -9.50 -19.79
N ILE A 751 6.32 -10.55 -19.59
CA ILE A 751 5.23 -10.54 -18.60
C ILE A 751 5.83 -10.90 -17.25
N PHE A 752 5.75 -9.99 -16.28
CA PHE A 752 6.26 -10.22 -14.92
C PHE A 752 5.16 -10.69 -13.96
N LEU A 753 5.55 -11.47 -12.96
CA LEU A 753 4.75 -11.88 -11.81
C LEU A 753 5.34 -11.31 -10.52
N ALA A 754 4.50 -10.74 -9.67
CA ALA A 754 4.91 -10.26 -8.36
C ALA A 754 5.05 -11.42 -7.37
N ILE A 755 6.18 -11.52 -6.68
CA ILE A 755 6.38 -12.48 -5.58
C ILE A 755 5.56 -12.07 -4.36
N HIS A 756 5.52 -10.76 -4.09
CA HIS A 756 4.75 -10.19 -2.99
C HIS A 756 3.45 -9.62 -3.52
N THR A 757 2.31 -10.00 -2.95
CA THR A 757 1.00 -9.45 -3.32
C THR A 757 0.69 -8.17 -2.54
N PRO A 758 -0.30 -7.35 -2.92
CA PRO A 758 -0.76 -6.24 -2.07
C PRO A 758 -1.15 -6.70 -0.65
N HIS A 759 -1.63 -7.95 -0.52
CA HIS A 759 -1.93 -8.54 0.78
C HIS A 759 -0.66 -8.88 1.59
N SER A 760 0.49 -9.07 0.95
CA SER A 760 1.79 -9.22 1.64
C SER A 760 2.20 -7.94 2.39
N CYS A 761 1.74 -6.75 1.98
CA CYS A 761 2.00 -5.51 2.71
C CYS A 761 1.36 -5.51 4.10
N ARG A 762 0.13 -6.04 4.22
CA ARG A 762 -0.55 -6.21 5.52
C ARG A 762 0.23 -7.14 6.45
N ALA A 763 0.74 -8.25 5.91
CA ALA A 763 1.59 -9.16 6.66
C ALA A 763 2.89 -8.51 7.12
N THR A 764 3.52 -7.77 6.22
CA THR A 764 4.78 -7.08 6.52
C THR A 764 4.58 -5.94 7.52
N TYR A 765 3.51 -5.17 7.40
CA TYR A 765 3.19 -4.06 8.32
C TYR A 765 3.08 -4.55 9.76
N ALA A 766 2.30 -5.61 9.97
CA ALA A 766 2.11 -6.18 11.29
C ALA A 766 3.38 -6.87 11.81
N THR A 767 4.21 -7.47 10.94
CA THR A 767 5.55 -7.96 11.31
C THR A 767 6.45 -6.80 11.78
N LEU A 768 6.41 -5.66 11.07
CA LEU A 768 7.26 -4.51 11.37
C LEU A 768 6.77 -3.68 12.54
N LYS A 769 5.50 -3.77 12.93
CA LYS A 769 4.95 -3.07 14.10
C LYS A 769 4.95 -3.91 15.36
N ASP A 770 5.09 -5.22 15.22
CA ASP A 770 5.43 -6.13 16.31
C ASP A 770 6.81 -5.77 16.88
N GLY A 771 6.80 -5.18 18.08
CA GLY A 771 8.00 -4.52 18.61
C GLY A 771 7.70 -3.21 19.31
N GLU A 772 6.90 -2.38 18.64
CA GLU A 772 6.60 -0.99 19.02
C GLU A 772 5.21 -0.83 19.63
N LEU A 773 4.28 -1.70 19.23
CA LEU A 773 2.87 -1.71 19.65
C LEU A 773 2.52 -3.08 20.23
N GLU A 774 1.56 -3.11 21.17
CA GLU A 774 0.98 -4.35 21.68
C GLU A 774 0.19 -5.07 20.58
N ILE A 775 0.05 -6.40 20.71
CA ILE A 775 -0.66 -7.22 19.71
C ILE A 775 -2.12 -6.78 19.58
N SER A 776 -2.72 -6.33 20.68
CA SER A 776 -4.04 -5.69 20.75
C SER A 776 -4.11 -4.40 19.92
N GLU A 777 -3.11 -3.53 20.04
CA GLU A 777 -3.04 -2.26 19.31
C GLU A 777 -2.83 -2.48 17.80
N ILE A 778 -2.01 -3.46 17.42
CA ILE A 778 -1.84 -3.85 16.01
C ILE A 778 -3.15 -4.49 15.48
N ALA A 779 -3.91 -5.20 16.34
CA ALA A 779 -5.20 -5.79 15.97
C ALA A 779 -6.26 -4.73 15.69
N GLU A 780 -6.32 -3.74 16.56
CA GLU A 780 -7.16 -2.58 16.41
C GLU A 780 -6.80 -1.83 15.12
N GLN A 781 -5.52 -1.57 14.85
CA GLN A 781 -5.07 -0.91 13.61
C GLN A 781 -5.36 -1.70 12.33
N LEU A 782 -5.50 -3.02 12.40
CA LEU A 782 -5.80 -3.84 11.23
C LEU A 782 -7.29 -4.15 11.09
N GLY A 783 -8.12 -3.77 12.07
CA GLY A 783 -9.54 -4.10 12.09
C GLY A 783 -9.75 -5.61 12.26
N HIS A 784 -9.13 -6.19 13.28
CA HIS A 784 -9.33 -7.58 13.66
C HIS A 784 -10.21 -7.67 14.91
N SER A 785 -11.25 -8.52 14.88
CA SER A 785 -12.15 -8.78 16.01
C SER A 785 -11.52 -9.60 17.14
N ASN A 786 -10.40 -10.26 16.89
CA ASN A 786 -9.71 -11.12 17.85
C ASN A 786 -8.20 -10.86 17.78
N THR A 787 -7.53 -10.65 18.93
CA THR A 787 -6.09 -10.34 19.04
C THR A 787 -5.20 -11.44 18.46
N VAL A 788 -5.74 -12.67 18.38
CA VAL A 788 -5.13 -13.83 17.75
C VAL A 788 -4.86 -13.65 16.24
N VAL A 789 -5.71 -12.88 15.53
CA VAL A 789 -5.57 -12.63 14.07
C VAL A 789 -4.34 -11.77 13.75
N THR A 790 -3.88 -11.00 14.74
CA THR A 790 -2.74 -10.10 14.60
C THR A 790 -1.41 -10.77 14.87
N SER A 791 -1.39 -11.76 15.76
CA SER A 791 -0.19 -12.54 16.05
C SER A 791 0.35 -13.36 14.86
N VAL A 792 -0.44 -13.53 13.79
CA VAL A 792 -0.04 -14.37 12.65
C VAL A 792 0.57 -13.61 11.49
N TYR A 793 0.60 -12.30 11.60
CA TYR A 793 1.44 -11.50 10.73
C TYR A 793 2.81 -11.23 11.36
N GLN A 794 3.25 -12.01 12.35
CA GLN A 794 4.48 -11.75 13.10
C GLN A 794 5.63 -12.67 12.65
N VAL A 795 6.66 -12.10 12.04
CA VAL A 795 7.97 -12.77 11.85
C VAL A 795 9.05 -11.93 12.52
N PRO A 796 9.38 -12.15 13.80
CA PRO A 796 10.33 -11.29 14.52
C PRO A 796 11.75 -11.39 13.96
N GLN A 797 12.36 -10.24 13.64
CA GLN A 797 13.79 -10.12 13.30
C GLN A 797 14.63 -9.63 14.50
N LEU A 798 15.89 -10.08 14.53
CA LEU A 798 16.73 -10.12 15.74
C LEU A 798 17.20 -8.79 16.33
N LYS A 799 17.38 -7.77 15.49
CA LYS A 799 17.95 -6.47 15.90
C LYS A 799 16.96 -5.68 16.77
N ARG A 800 15.67 -5.74 16.43
CA ARG A 800 14.60 -5.10 17.19
C ARG A 800 14.37 -5.79 18.53
N LEU A 801 14.60 -7.08 18.55
CA LEU A 801 14.52 -7.95 19.71
C LEU A 801 15.44 -7.52 20.86
N GLN A 802 16.67 -7.12 20.54
CA GLN A 802 17.63 -6.59 21.51
C GLN A 802 17.22 -5.21 22.07
N ALA A 803 16.65 -4.35 21.23
CA ALA A 803 16.12 -3.05 21.66
C ALA A 803 14.84 -3.20 22.51
N LYS A 804 13.97 -4.14 22.15
CA LYS A 804 12.74 -4.51 22.88
C LYS A 804 13.07 -5.03 24.28
N LEU A 805 14.08 -5.90 24.41
CA LEU A 805 14.57 -6.39 25.70
C LEU A 805 15.07 -5.27 26.61
N LYS A 806 15.85 -4.31 26.07
CA LYS A 806 16.29 -3.13 26.81
C LYS A 806 15.12 -2.24 27.29
N SER A 807 14.14 -1.98 26.43
CA SER A 807 13.00 -1.11 26.78
C SER A 807 12.01 -1.77 27.74
N ILE A 808 11.88 -3.11 27.69
CA ILE A 808 11.09 -3.89 28.64
C ILE A 808 11.79 -3.92 29.99
N ASP A 809 13.12 -4.08 30.01
CA ASP A 809 13.92 -3.94 31.23
C ASP A 809 13.70 -2.55 31.86
N GLU A 810 13.77 -1.47 31.07
CA GLU A 810 13.54 -0.09 31.53
C GLU A 810 12.11 0.16 32.06
N LYS A 811 11.08 -0.44 31.46
CA LYS A 811 9.67 -0.29 31.91
C LYS A 811 9.31 -1.18 33.10
N MET A 812 9.99 -2.31 33.31
CA MET A 812 9.73 -3.22 34.44
C MET A 812 10.36 -2.76 35.76
N LEU A 813 11.21 -1.74 35.71
CA LEU A 813 12.03 -1.23 36.81
C LEU A 813 11.34 -0.22 37.77
N SER A 814 10.08 0.19 37.55
CA SER A 814 9.52 1.42 38.15
C SER A 814 8.32 1.31 39.13
N ALA A 815 8.09 0.19 39.82
CA ALA A 815 7.04 0.10 40.86
C ALA A 815 7.48 -0.66 42.12
N ASP A 816 6.86 -0.36 43.27
CA ASP A 816 7.33 -0.65 44.64
C ASP A 816 6.84 -1.95 45.32
N THR A 817 7.64 -2.37 46.31
CA THR A 817 7.48 -3.35 47.42
C THR A 817 7.68 -4.87 47.16
N TYR A 818 8.48 -5.51 48.03
CA TYR A 818 8.98 -6.91 48.02
C TYR A 818 8.64 -7.64 49.33
N ASP A 819 8.27 -8.92 49.28
CA ASP A 819 8.11 -9.83 50.43
C ASP A 819 8.93 -11.13 50.21
N PRO A 820 9.80 -11.59 51.15
CA PRO A 820 10.90 -12.53 50.86
C PRO A 820 10.60 -14.03 50.96
N VAL A 821 9.36 -14.47 51.04
CA VAL A 821 9.08 -15.91 51.22
C VAL A 821 8.97 -16.59 49.85
N THR A 822 9.96 -17.41 49.48
CA THR A 822 9.91 -18.30 48.30
C THR A 822 8.58 -19.07 48.29
N PRO A 823 7.66 -18.81 47.34
CA PRO A 823 6.50 -19.67 47.19
C PRO A 823 6.99 -21.01 46.63
N GLU A 824 6.57 -22.11 47.27
CA GLU A 824 6.78 -23.46 46.76
C GLU A 824 6.27 -23.53 45.31
N ILE A 825 7.17 -23.76 44.35
CA ILE A 825 6.79 -23.91 42.94
C ILE A 825 6.05 -25.24 42.79
N LEU A 826 4.87 -25.19 42.16
CA LEU A 826 4.10 -26.38 41.82
C LEU A 826 4.84 -27.22 40.78
N HIS A 827 5.08 -28.47 41.11
CA HIS A 827 5.67 -29.46 40.22
C HIS A 827 4.57 -30.24 39.50
N THR A 828 3.99 -29.63 38.46
CA THR A 828 2.89 -30.23 37.67
C THR A 828 3.28 -31.55 37.00
N GLU A 829 4.57 -31.81 36.82
CA GLU A 829 5.10 -33.05 36.31
C GLU A 829 5.06 -34.22 37.29
N ARG A 830 4.87 -33.98 38.60
CA ARG A 830 4.88 -35.07 39.59
C ARG A 830 3.52 -35.77 39.69
N PRO A 831 3.46 -37.10 39.86
CA PRO A 831 2.20 -37.85 39.89
C PRO A 831 1.23 -37.42 41.00
N ASP A 832 1.74 -36.86 42.09
CA ASP A 832 1.01 -36.36 43.25
C ASP A 832 0.54 -34.90 43.11
N SER A 833 0.82 -34.23 41.98
CA SER A 833 0.34 -32.86 41.75
C SER A 833 -1.18 -32.80 41.64
N PRO A 834 -1.84 -31.73 42.15
CA PRO A 834 -3.30 -31.60 42.14
C PRO A 834 -3.90 -31.75 40.74
N VAL A 835 -3.30 -31.08 39.74
CA VAL A 835 -3.74 -31.19 38.34
C VAL A 835 -3.62 -32.60 37.79
N ARG A 836 -2.56 -33.37 38.10
CA ARG A 836 -2.41 -34.75 37.61
C ARG A 836 -3.33 -35.72 38.34
N ALA A 837 -3.54 -35.52 39.64
CA ALA A 837 -4.49 -36.32 40.42
C ALA A 837 -5.93 -36.10 39.94
N ALA A 838 -6.32 -34.86 39.66
CA ALA A 838 -7.62 -34.53 39.06
C ALA A 838 -7.75 -35.12 37.65
N PHE A 839 -6.74 -34.93 36.80
CA PHE A 839 -6.74 -35.44 35.42
C PHE A 839 -6.76 -36.98 35.35
N GLY A 840 -6.21 -37.66 36.36
CA GLY A 840 -6.27 -39.11 36.48
C GLY A 840 -7.64 -39.65 36.90
N LYS A 841 -8.45 -38.85 37.62
CA LYS A 841 -9.82 -39.21 38.03
C LYS A 841 -10.82 -38.94 36.91
N ASP A 842 -10.81 -37.72 36.36
CA ASP A 842 -11.68 -37.29 35.29
C ASP A 842 -10.96 -36.24 34.44
N ARG A 843 -10.71 -36.59 33.16
CA ARG A 843 -9.96 -35.73 32.25
C ARG A 843 -10.77 -34.51 31.81
N GLU A 844 -12.06 -34.67 31.60
CA GLU A 844 -12.92 -33.60 31.08
C GLU A 844 -13.15 -32.56 32.16
N GLN A 845 -13.46 -33.01 33.38
CA GLN A 845 -13.61 -32.13 34.54
C GLN A 845 -12.29 -31.41 34.86
N ALA A 846 -11.15 -32.10 34.85
CA ALA A 846 -9.85 -31.48 35.12
C ALA A 846 -9.43 -30.45 34.06
N ILE A 847 -9.79 -30.66 32.78
CA ILE A 847 -9.53 -29.68 31.71
C ILE A 847 -10.28 -28.37 31.99
N SER A 848 -11.51 -28.47 32.51
CA SER A 848 -12.32 -27.32 32.88
C SER A 848 -11.82 -26.65 34.17
N ASP A 849 -11.67 -27.41 35.26
CA ASP A 849 -11.34 -26.89 36.60
C ASP A 849 -9.98 -26.19 36.68
N PHE A 850 -9.00 -26.66 35.91
CA PHE A 850 -7.65 -26.07 35.87
C PHE A 850 -7.45 -25.10 34.70
N GLY A 851 -8.51 -24.81 33.93
CA GLY A 851 -8.50 -23.82 32.85
C GLY A 851 -7.50 -24.15 31.74
N PHE A 852 -7.56 -25.37 31.21
CA PHE A 852 -6.66 -25.79 30.12
C PHE A 852 -6.90 -24.97 28.85
N VAL A 853 -5.79 -24.66 28.16
CA VAL A 853 -5.77 -23.95 26.89
C VAL A 853 -4.93 -24.74 25.88
N PRO A 854 -5.31 -24.72 24.59
CA PRO A 854 -4.53 -25.35 23.55
C PRO A 854 -3.17 -24.67 23.38
N GLY A 855 -2.27 -25.34 22.66
CA GLY A 855 -0.98 -24.75 22.33
C GLY A 855 -1.12 -23.57 21.37
N VAL A 856 -0.18 -22.63 21.45
CA VAL A 856 -0.19 -21.40 20.67
C VAL A 856 0.66 -21.62 19.42
N ALA A 857 0.08 -21.63 18.23
CA ALA A 857 0.82 -21.66 16.97
C ALA A 857 0.92 -20.26 16.34
N LEU A 858 2.12 -19.68 16.32
CA LEU A 858 2.37 -18.35 15.73
C LEU A 858 2.39 -18.34 14.19
N TRP A 859 2.28 -19.51 13.52
CA TRP A 859 2.47 -19.67 12.07
C TRP A 859 1.23 -20.16 11.30
N SER A 860 0.08 -20.41 11.94
CA SER A 860 -1.12 -20.94 11.30
C SER A 860 -2.37 -20.26 11.88
N LEU A 861 -3.04 -19.40 11.10
CA LEU A 861 -4.28 -18.71 11.50
C LEU A 861 -5.54 -19.55 11.28
N SER A 862 -5.49 -20.53 10.39
CA SER A 862 -6.66 -21.32 10.01
C SER A 862 -7.05 -22.35 11.07
N GLU A 863 -6.26 -22.51 12.13
CA GLU A 863 -6.49 -23.48 13.21
C GLU A 863 -6.99 -22.85 14.51
N LEU A 864 -7.19 -21.52 14.54
CA LEU A 864 -7.77 -20.83 15.71
C LEU A 864 -9.26 -20.50 15.53
N ASP A 865 -9.77 -20.57 14.29
CA ASP A 865 -11.19 -20.38 13.96
C ASP A 865 -11.93 -21.72 13.69
N GLY A 866 -11.39 -22.86 14.15
CA GLY A 866 -12.03 -24.17 13.99
C GLY A 866 -11.46 -25.26 14.89
N ASP A 867 -12.23 -25.58 15.93
CA ASP A 867 -12.35 -26.85 16.64
C ASP A 867 -11.14 -27.36 17.46
N SER A 868 -11.30 -27.28 18.79
CA SER A 868 -11.22 -28.35 19.83
C SER A 868 -10.16 -29.47 19.76
N THR A 869 -9.49 -29.70 18.64
CA THR A 869 -8.62 -30.83 18.33
C THR A 869 -7.49 -31.07 19.32
N THR A 870 -6.80 -30.06 19.88
CA THR A 870 -5.70 -30.34 20.84
C THR A 870 -6.21 -30.80 22.21
N LEU A 871 -7.29 -30.20 22.71
CA LEU A 871 -7.88 -30.62 23.98
C LEU A 871 -8.62 -31.96 23.79
N GLU A 872 -9.26 -32.18 22.65
CA GLU A 872 -9.81 -33.49 22.27
C GLU A 872 -8.72 -34.57 22.15
N ILE A 873 -7.59 -34.26 21.50
CA ILE A 873 -6.43 -35.16 21.46
C ILE A 873 -5.94 -35.44 22.88
N LEU A 874 -5.85 -34.44 23.75
CA LEU A 874 -5.45 -34.63 25.15
C LEU A 874 -6.46 -35.49 25.93
N GLN A 875 -7.76 -35.34 25.68
CA GLN A 875 -8.83 -36.16 26.27
C GLN A 875 -8.74 -37.62 25.81
N HIS A 876 -8.52 -37.87 24.53
CA HIS A 876 -8.56 -39.21 23.93
C HIS A 876 -7.21 -39.93 23.88
N SER A 877 -6.09 -39.24 24.10
CA SER A 877 -4.75 -39.85 24.04
C SER A 877 -4.54 -40.90 25.14
N PRO A 878 -3.92 -42.05 24.85
CA PRO A 878 -3.57 -43.03 25.89
C PRO A 878 -2.69 -42.40 26.97
N ALA A 879 -2.94 -42.74 28.25
CA ALA A 879 -2.16 -42.18 29.36
C ALA A 879 -0.65 -42.44 29.25
N SER A 880 -0.25 -43.53 28.58
CA SER A 880 1.14 -43.88 28.29
C SER A 880 1.82 -42.95 27.27
N MET A 881 1.04 -42.25 26.45
CA MET A 881 1.53 -41.31 25.44
C MET A 881 1.56 -39.86 25.95
N ILE A 882 0.80 -39.54 27.00
CA ILE A 882 0.77 -38.19 27.58
C ILE A 882 2.00 -37.98 28.46
N GLN A 883 2.77 -36.93 28.15
CA GLN A 883 3.96 -36.55 28.90
C GLN A 883 3.72 -35.20 29.60
N TRP A 884 3.94 -35.18 30.91
CA TRP A 884 3.78 -33.99 31.74
C TRP A 884 5.13 -33.31 31.91
N HIS A 885 5.17 -32.01 31.60
CA HIS A 885 6.32 -31.15 31.85
C HIS A 885 5.93 -30.02 32.80
N PRO A 886 6.90 -29.39 33.48
CA PRO A 886 6.61 -28.26 34.36
C PRO A 886 5.87 -27.11 33.67
N THR A 887 6.05 -26.93 32.36
CA THR A 887 5.51 -25.79 31.60
C THR A 887 4.28 -26.11 30.74
N HIS A 888 4.02 -27.38 30.44
CA HIS A 888 2.97 -27.83 29.53
C HIS A 888 2.75 -29.33 29.60
N VAL A 889 1.66 -29.81 29.01
CA VAL A 889 1.37 -31.22 28.77
C VAL A 889 1.50 -31.53 27.28
N CYS A 890 2.25 -32.57 26.95
CA CYS A 890 2.47 -33.04 25.59
C CYS A 890 1.64 -34.30 25.34
N PRO A 891 0.60 -34.26 24.49
CA PRO A 891 -0.25 -35.41 24.25
C PRO A 891 0.39 -36.47 23.33
N VAL A 892 1.50 -36.14 22.65
CA VAL A 892 2.16 -36.97 21.64
C VAL A 892 3.51 -37.56 22.09
N GLY A 893 3.72 -37.74 23.39
CA GLY A 893 4.87 -38.50 23.89
C GLY A 893 6.24 -37.87 23.65
N ASN A 894 6.32 -36.55 23.51
CA ASN A 894 7.52 -35.81 23.07
C ASN A 894 8.02 -36.17 21.65
N GLN A 895 7.23 -36.93 20.88
CA GLN A 895 7.52 -37.23 19.48
C GLN A 895 6.97 -36.11 18.60
N CYS A 896 7.78 -35.05 18.43
CA CYS A 896 7.38 -33.88 17.68
C CYS A 896 7.08 -34.24 16.20
N PRO A 897 5.86 -34.01 15.68
CA PRO A 897 5.55 -34.26 14.28
C PRO A 897 6.46 -33.44 13.36
N ARG A 898 6.83 -33.99 12.20
CA ARG A 898 7.76 -33.34 11.25
C ARG A 898 7.31 -31.92 10.87
N GLU A 899 6.01 -31.72 10.70
CA GLU A 899 5.42 -30.42 10.39
C GLU A 899 5.58 -29.41 11.53
N VAL A 900 5.38 -29.85 12.77
CA VAL A 900 5.56 -29.01 13.96
C VAL A 900 7.03 -28.63 14.13
N VAL A 901 7.97 -29.57 13.92
CA VAL A 901 9.41 -29.29 13.99
C VAL A 901 9.84 -28.28 12.92
N ALA A 902 9.36 -28.46 11.68
CA ALA A 902 9.69 -27.58 10.57
C ALA A 902 9.18 -26.15 10.81
N ASN A 903 7.97 -25.99 11.36
CA ASN A 903 7.36 -24.69 11.59
C ASN A 903 7.85 -24.01 12.88
N ALA A 904 8.09 -24.78 13.94
CA ALA A 904 8.64 -24.27 15.20
C ALA A 904 10.14 -23.92 15.10
N GLY A 905 10.81 -24.37 14.03
CA GLY A 905 12.23 -24.12 13.78
C GLY A 905 13.16 -24.99 14.65
N GLY A 906 12.65 -26.08 15.23
CA GLY A 906 13.41 -27.02 16.04
C GLY A 906 12.53 -27.94 16.88
N MET A 907 13.11 -29.03 17.39
CA MET A 907 12.43 -29.92 18.35
C MET A 907 12.28 -29.23 19.72
N ASN A 908 11.26 -29.62 20.48
CA ASN A 908 11.02 -29.18 21.87
C ASN A 908 10.85 -27.65 22.06
N ARG A 909 10.41 -26.94 21.02
CA ARG A 909 10.05 -25.51 21.07
C ARG A 909 8.58 -25.34 21.47
N CYS A 910 8.23 -25.84 22.66
CA CYS A 910 6.84 -26.03 23.07
C CYS A 910 6.06 -24.72 23.33
N GLY A 911 6.75 -23.58 23.44
CA GLY A 911 6.09 -22.28 23.58
C GLY A 911 5.25 -21.90 22.37
N VAL A 912 5.66 -22.36 21.19
CA VAL A 912 4.97 -22.10 19.91
C VAL A 912 4.32 -23.35 19.32
N CYS A 913 4.35 -24.47 20.04
CA CYS A 913 3.77 -25.72 19.58
C CYS A 913 2.25 -25.70 19.74
N PRO A 914 1.46 -25.98 18.68
CA PRO A 914 -0.01 -26.08 18.78
C PRO A 914 -0.47 -27.22 19.69
N LEU A 915 0.33 -28.29 19.80
CA LEU A 915 -0.01 -29.49 20.57
C LEU A 915 0.33 -29.36 22.06
N ALA A 916 1.07 -28.32 22.47
CA ALA A 916 1.49 -28.15 23.85
C ALA A 916 0.35 -27.52 24.67
N ALA A 917 -0.51 -28.35 25.25
CA ALA A 917 -1.60 -27.93 26.11
C ALA A 917 -1.06 -27.37 27.43
N LYS A 918 -1.68 -26.31 27.95
CA LYS A 918 -1.22 -25.59 29.15
C LYS A 918 -2.40 -25.34 30.06
N CYS A 919 -2.17 -25.20 31.36
CA CYS A 919 -3.21 -24.89 32.34
C CYS A 919 -2.67 -23.91 33.38
N ILE A 920 -3.53 -23.43 34.28
CA ILE A 920 -3.21 -22.38 35.25
C ILE A 920 -2.01 -22.77 36.13
N ASP A 921 -1.93 -24.03 36.58
CA ASP A 921 -0.81 -24.54 37.40
C ASP A 921 0.56 -24.47 36.72
N HIS A 922 0.61 -24.40 35.39
CA HIS A 922 1.87 -24.27 34.66
C HIS A 922 2.42 -22.83 34.68
N LEU A 923 1.64 -21.84 35.12
CA LEU A 923 1.99 -20.42 34.98
C LEU A 923 3.31 -20.03 35.67
N PRO A 924 3.62 -20.46 36.92
CA PRO A 924 4.91 -20.17 37.56
C PRO A 924 6.11 -20.71 36.76
N ALA A 925 6.00 -21.95 36.27
CA ALA A 925 7.04 -22.57 35.46
C ALA A 925 7.16 -21.96 34.06
N ILE A 926 6.04 -21.52 33.46
CA ILE A 926 6.05 -20.76 32.19
C ILE A 926 6.81 -19.45 32.38
N GLU A 927 6.60 -18.73 33.48
CA GLU A 927 7.34 -17.50 33.78
C GLU A 927 8.83 -17.74 34.04
N ALA A 928 9.18 -18.85 34.71
CA ALA A 928 10.57 -19.28 34.85
C ALA A 928 11.21 -19.61 33.48
N LYS A 929 10.45 -20.24 32.58
CA LYS A 929 10.88 -20.54 31.20
C LYS A 929 11.08 -19.27 30.38
N GLN A 930 10.21 -18.27 30.53
CA GLN A 930 10.39 -16.96 29.91
C GLN A 930 11.71 -16.33 30.36
N ARG A 931 12.00 -16.35 31.67
CA ARG A 931 13.25 -15.82 32.23
C ARG A 931 14.49 -16.60 31.75
N GLN A 932 14.41 -17.92 31.58
CA GLN A 932 15.47 -18.73 30.97
C GLN A 932 15.76 -18.31 29.51
N LEU A 933 14.71 -18.10 28.69
CA LEU A 933 14.88 -17.67 27.30
C LEU A 933 15.45 -16.24 27.22
N LEU A 934 14.99 -15.34 28.10
CA LEU A 934 15.54 -13.98 28.24
C LEU A 934 17.04 -14.00 28.56
N GLU A 935 17.45 -14.84 29.51
CA GLU A 935 18.84 -15.06 29.87
C GLU A 935 19.67 -15.54 28.67
N ARG A 936 19.22 -16.57 27.95
CA ARG A 936 19.91 -17.08 26.74
C ARG A 936 20.09 -16.00 25.68
N ILE A 937 19.06 -15.19 25.43
CA ILE A 937 19.13 -14.11 24.43
C ILE A 937 20.14 -13.03 24.87
N ARG A 938 20.20 -12.69 26.17
CA ARG A 938 21.19 -11.75 26.71
C ARG A 938 22.61 -12.29 26.59
N THR A 939 22.85 -13.55 26.98
CA THR A 939 24.17 -14.19 26.89
C THR A 939 24.66 -14.28 25.45
N ASN A 940 23.81 -14.71 24.52
CA ASN A 940 24.16 -14.77 23.10
C ASN A 940 24.35 -13.38 22.47
N THR A 941 23.70 -12.33 23.01
CA THR A 941 23.96 -10.93 22.60
C THR A 941 25.35 -10.45 23.02
N VAL A 942 25.80 -10.80 24.22
CA VAL A 942 27.16 -10.45 24.69
C VAL A 942 28.22 -11.20 23.87
N ARG A 943 28.01 -12.50 23.64
CA ARG A 943 28.89 -13.32 22.79
C ARG A 943 29.00 -12.78 21.37
N GLN A 944 27.87 -12.38 20.77
CA GLN A 944 27.85 -11.76 19.45
C GLN A 944 28.75 -10.51 19.40
N LYS A 945 28.65 -9.61 20.38
CA LYS A 945 29.50 -8.41 20.44
C LYS A 945 31.00 -8.74 20.55
N GLN A 946 31.35 -9.83 21.23
CA GLN A 946 32.74 -10.30 21.32
C GLN A 946 33.23 -10.85 19.98
N PHE A 947 32.38 -11.55 19.22
CA PHE A 947 32.72 -12.05 17.89
C PHE A 947 32.77 -10.93 16.84
N GLU A 948 31.94 -9.90 16.94
CA GLU A 948 32.00 -8.70 16.08
C GLU A 948 33.32 -7.92 16.21
N GLN A 949 34.09 -8.14 17.27
CA GLN A 949 35.41 -7.54 17.50
C GLN A 949 36.57 -8.40 16.96
N SER A 950 36.31 -9.62 16.49
CA SER A 950 37.31 -10.54 15.95
C SER A 950 37.18 -10.65 14.42
N GLU A 951 38.27 -10.52 13.68
CA GLU A 951 38.28 -10.78 12.23
C GLU A 951 38.07 -12.29 11.96
N ASN A 952 37.15 -12.63 11.05
CA ASN A 952 36.76 -14.00 10.63
C ASN A 952 35.77 -14.79 11.52
N ALA A 953 34.75 -14.15 12.11
CA ALA A 953 33.72 -14.84 12.91
C ALA A 953 32.28 -14.79 12.32
N GLN A 954 32.12 -14.60 11.01
CA GLN A 954 30.81 -14.35 10.40
C GLN A 954 29.84 -15.56 10.51
N LEU A 955 30.35 -16.79 10.38
CA LEU A 955 29.53 -18.00 10.49
C LEU A 955 28.99 -18.20 11.93
N GLU A 956 29.82 -17.90 12.93
CA GLU A 956 29.46 -17.93 14.34
C GLU A 956 28.44 -16.85 14.69
N ILE A 957 28.60 -15.65 14.12
CA ILE A 957 27.64 -14.55 14.23
C ILE A 957 26.29 -14.96 13.64
N ASP A 958 26.27 -15.53 12.43
CA ASP A 958 25.04 -15.97 11.76
C ASP A 958 24.33 -17.10 12.53
N ALA A 959 25.10 -18.04 13.12
CA ALA A 959 24.57 -19.10 13.97
C ALA A 959 23.93 -18.55 15.26
N LEU A 960 24.60 -17.61 15.93
CA LEU A 960 24.06 -16.91 17.11
C LEU A 960 22.80 -16.10 16.74
N HIS A 961 22.79 -15.49 15.55
CA HIS A 961 21.62 -14.81 15.03
C HIS A 961 20.44 -15.78 14.88
N ARG A 962 20.65 -16.94 14.25
CA ARG A 962 19.60 -17.94 14.07
C ARG A 962 19.06 -18.45 15.42
N GLU A 963 19.93 -18.77 16.37
CA GLU A 963 19.52 -19.28 17.69
C GLU A 963 18.68 -18.27 18.47
N LYS A 964 19.13 -17.01 18.54
CA LYS A 964 18.39 -15.93 19.21
C LYS A 964 17.01 -15.69 18.58
N SER A 965 16.86 -15.93 17.26
CA SER A 965 15.58 -15.73 16.56
C SER A 965 14.59 -16.79 17.01
N LEU A 966 15.05 -18.04 17.08
CA LEU A 966 14.26 -19.17 17.55
C LEU A 966 13.88 -19.03 19.03
N ASP A 967 14.84 -18.70 19.89
CA ASP A 967 14.60 -18.49 21.33
C ASP A 967 13.56 -17.40 21.58
N THR A 968 13.51 -16.38 20.72
CA THR A 968 12.51 -15.33 20.88
C THR A 968 11.14 -15.71 20.39
N LYS A 969 11.04 -16.38 19.24
CA LYS A 969 9.76 -16.90 18.77
C LYS A 969 9.13 -17.77 19.86
N GLU A 970 9.94 -18.62 20.48
CA GLU A 970 9.50 -19.43 21.62
C GLU A 970 9.08 -18.57 22.82
N LEU A 971 9.87 -17.55 23.19
CA LEU A 971 9.55 -16.62 24.28
C LEU A 971 8.20 -15.92 24.08
N LEU A 972 7.89 -15.48 22.86
CA LEU A 972 6.62 -14.85 22.53
C LEU A 972 5.45 -15.82 22.70
N GLY A 973 5.58 -17.06 22.24
CA GLY A 973 4.57 -18.10 22.44
C GLY A 973 4.30 -18.38 23.93
N TRP A 974 5.34 -18.39 24.76
CA TRP A 974 5.21 -18.52 26.22
C TRP A 974 4.58 -17.29 26.88
N LYS A 975 4.87 -16.06 26.41
CA LYS A 975 4.24 -14.83 26.91
C LYS A 975 2.74 -14.80 26.62
N LEU A 976 2.36 -15.12 25.39
CA LEU A 976 0.95 -15.18 24.99
C LEU A 976 0.20 -16.26 25.78
N SER A 977 0.81 -17.43 25.95
CA SER A 977 0.25 -18.50 26.78
C SER A 977 0.01 -18.03 28.22
N ALA A 978 0.96 -17.33 28.83
CA ALA A 978 0.83 -16.80 30.18
C ALA A 978 -0.30 -15.76 30.30
N GLU A 979 -0.46 -14.89 29.32
CA GLU A 979 -1.52 -13.87 29.31
C GLU A 979 -2.92 -14.50 29.18
N ILE A 980 -3.07 -15.49 28.28
CA ILE A 980 -4.33 -16.23 28.13
C ILE A 980 -4.68 -16.92 29.45
N LEU A 981 -3.71 -17.59 30.09
CA LEU A 981 -3.91 -18.28 31.37
C LEU A 981 -4.29 -17.30 32.51
N ARG A 982 -3.67 -16.11 32.57
CA ARG A 982 -4.06 -15.05 33.53
C ARG A 982 -5.46 -14.51 33.27
N SER A 983 -5.87 -14.41 32.00
CA SER A 983 -7.24 -14.03 31.64
C SER A 983 -8.24 -15.10 32.10
N ARG A 984 -7.93 -16.38 31.87
CA ARG A 984 -8.74 -17.51 32.34
C ARG A 984 -8.84 -17.58 33.87
N LEU A 985 -7.73 -17.36 34.57
CA LEU A 985 -7.72 -17.30 36.04
C LEU A 985 -8.68 -16.22 36.57
N ARG A 986 -8.64 -15.01 35.99
CA ARG A 986 -9.56 -13.91 36.35
C ARG A 986 -11.03 -14.23 36.06
N GLN A 987 -11.32 -15.03 35.04
CA GLN A 987 -12.69 -15.46 34.72
C GLN A 987 -13.21 -16.49 35.74
N LEU A 988 -12.36 -17.41 36.19
CA LEU A 988 -12.72 -18.40 37.21
C LEU A 988 -13.00 -17.76 38.58
N ASP A 989 -12.31 -16.65 38.91
CA ASP A 989 -12.56 -15.87 40.15
C ASP A 989 -13.94 -15.20 40.18
N GLY A 990 -14.61 -15.02 39.03
CA GLY A 990 -15.87 -14.28 38.93
C GLY A 990 -17.15 -15.10 39.11
N ASP A 991 -17.10 -16.43 38.99
CA ASP A 991 -18.29 -17.23 38.66
C ASP A 991 -18.54 -18.52 39.49
N THR A 992 -17.92 -18.71 40.67
CA THR A 992 -18.20 -19.92 41.49
C THR A 992 -18.49 -19.66 42.97
N GLY A 993 -19.77 -19.86 43.34
CA GLY A 993 -20.25 -20.04 44.71
C GLY A 993 -20.12 -21.49 45.20
N GLY A 994 -18.97 -22.14 44.97
CA GLY A 994 -18.74 -23.52 45.39
C GLY A 994 -17.26 -23.77 45.63
N TYR A 995 -16.83 -23.69 46.89
CA TYR A 995 -15.47 -24.03 47.32
C TYR A 995 -15.21 -25.52 47.12
N HIS A 996 -14.55 -25.90 46.01
CA HIS A 996 -13.93 -27.20 45.85
C HIS A 996 -12.45 -27.10 46.22
N VAL A 997 -12.01 -27.90 47.20
CA VAL A 997 -10.69 -27.88 47.85
C VAL A 997 -9.51 -28.20 46.90
N ASP A 998 -9.79 -28.56 45.64
CA ASP A 998 -8.79 -29.01 44.64
C ASP A 998 -8.54 -28.00 43.49
N GLN A 999 -9.13 -26.79 43.53
CA GLN A 999 -8.91 -25.71 42.54
C GLN A 999 -7.54 -25.02 42.70
N PRO A 1000 -7.03 -24.26 41.69
CA PRO A 1000 -5.68 -23.66 41.70
C PRO A 1000 -5.48 -22.49 42.70
N GLU A 1001 -5.85 -22.66 43.97
CA GLU A 1001 -5.65 -21.67 45.04
C GLU A 1001 -4.17 -21.38 45.34
N LEU A 1002 -3.30 -22.38 45.17
CA LEU A 1002 -1.86 -22.23 45.43
C LEU A 1002 -1.19 -21.31 44.38
N VAL A 1003 -1.63 -21.40 43.12
CA VAL A 1003 -1.19 -20.50 42.04
C VAL A 1003 -1.67 -19.07 42.30
N ARG A 1004 -2.91 -18.92 42.82
CA ARG A 1004 -3.44 -17.60 43.18
C ARG A 1004 -2.58 -16.90 44.23
N LYS A 1005 -2.26 -17.61 45.32
CA LYS A 1005 -1.33 -17.11 46.36
C LYS A 1005 0.07 -16.84 45.82
N GLN A 1006 0.54 -17.61 44.85
CA GLN A 1006 1.87 -17.45 44.25
C GLN A 1006 1.96 -16.27 43.27
N LEU A 1007 0.89 -15.96 42.53
CA LEU A 1007 0.84 -14.83 41.59
C LEU A 1007 0.77 -13.47 42.29
N GLU A 1008 0.13 -13.42 43.46
CA GLU A 1008 0.13 -12.24 44.33
C GLU A 1008 1.55 -11.90 44.86
N LEU A 1009 2.47 -12.87 44.85
CA LEU A 1009 3.84 -12.76 45.38
C LEU A 1009 4.93 -12.57 44.29
N VAL A 1010 4.57 -12.36 43.02
CA VAL A 1010 5.56 -12.29 41.92
C VAL A 1010 6.37 -10.99 41.97
N THR A 1011 7.66 -11.14 42.26
CA THR A 1011 8.65 -10.07 42.39
C THR A 1011 9.20 -9.60 41.04
N ARG A 1012 9.59 -8.32 40.95
CA ARG A 1012 10.17 -7.69 39.76
C ARG A 1012 11.63 -7.32 40.02
N ASN A 1013 12.53 -7.73 39.13
CA ASN A 1013 13.98 -7.54 39.30
C ASN A 1013 14.40 -6.09 39.02
N ARG A 1014 15.16 -5.45 39.92
CA ARG A 1014 15.69 -4.09 39.81
C ARG A 1014 17.16 -4.00 39.35
N SER A 1015 17.95 -5.08 39.46
CA SER A 1015 19.35 -5.11 38.96
C SER A 1015 19.72 -6.37 38.16
N GLU A 1016 20.87 -6.36 37.46
CA GLU A 1016 21.38 -7.53 36.73
C GLU A 1016 21.64 -8.71 37.69
N SER A 1017 22.26 -8.46 38.85
CA SER A 1017 22.49 -9.50 39.85
C SER A 1017 21.19 -10.02 40.43
N GLU A 1018 20.18 -9.18 40.65
CA GLU A 1018 18.86 -9.63 41.10
C GLU A 1018 18.17 -10.55 40.08
N PHE A 1019 18.23 -10.21 38.79
CA PHE A 1019 17.75 -11.08 37.71
C PHE A 1019 18.44 -12.45 37.74
N PHE A 1020 19.76 -12.49 37.93
CA PHE A 1020 20.50 -13.75 37.99
C PHE A 1020 20.25 -14.53 39.28
N LEU A 1021 20.07 -13.86 40.43
CA LEU A 1021 19.67 -14.52 41.69
C LEU A 1021 18.30 -15.19 41.55
N GLN A 1022 17.34 -14.51 40.92
CA GLN A 1022 16.02 -15.07 40.63
C GLN A 1022 16.11 -16.26 39.66
N ARG A 1023 16.99 -16.20 38.65
CA ARG A 1023 17.25 -17.33 37.74
C ARG A 1023 17.92 -18.53 38.41
N ILE A 1024 18.79 -18.30 39.40
CA ILE A 1024 19.38 -19.37 40.20
C ILE A 1024 18.30 -20.02 41.07
N ALA A 1025 17.41 -19.24 41.67
CA ALA A 1025 16.26 -19.76 42.42
C ALA A 1025 15.33 -20.61 41.54
N ASP A 1026 14.99 -20.13 40.34
CA ASP A 1026 14.22 -20.91 39.36
C ASP A 1026 14.91 -22.21 38.99
N SER A 1027 16.22 -22.19 38.76
CA SER A 1027 16.96 -23.36 38.30
C SER A 1027 17.12 -24.40 39.41
N ASN A 1028 17.19 -23.94 40.67
CA ASN A 1028 17.15 -24.81 41.84
C ASN A 1028 15.77 -25.44 42.04
N ALA A 1029 14.69 -24.70 41.78
CA ALA A 1029 13.32 -25.21 41.89
C ALA A 1029 12.91 -26.08 40.68
N LEU A 1030 13.38 -25.74 39.48
CA LEU A 1030 13.10 -26.43 38.22
C LEU A 1030 14.42 -26.78 37.53
N PRO A 1031 15.06 -27.91 37.90
CA PRO A 1031 16.36 -28.31 37.35
C PRO A 1031 16.39 -28.44 35.82
N SER A 1032 15.25 -28.73 35.20
CA SER A 1032 15.11 -28.78 33.73
C SER A 1032 15.28 -27.43 33.02
N LEU A 1033 15.27 -26.32 33.77
CA LEU A 1033 15.47 -24.96 33.26
C LEU A 1033 16.88 -24.39 33.57
N GLU A 1034 17.79 -25.21 34.10
CA GLU A 1034 19.17 -24.81 34.35
C GLU A 1034 19.93 -24.53 33.04
N SER A 1035 20.88 -23.58 33.07
CA SER A 1035 21.78 -23.28 31.97
C SER A 1035 23.26 -23.28 32.43
N PRO A 1036 24.23 -23.48 31.52
CA PRO A 1036 25.64 -23.37 31.85
C PRO A 1036 26.04 -21.99 32.40
N GLU A 1037 25.41 -20.92 31.91
CA GLU A 1037 25.67 -19.54 32.36
C GLU A 1037 25.23 -19.36 33.81
N ILE A 1038 24.05 -19.86 34.18
CA ILE A 1038 23.55 -19.81 35.56
C ILE A 1038 24.45 -20.59 36.50
N ARG A 1039 24.95 -21.77 36.10
CA ARG A 1039 25.90 -22.53 36.93
C ARG A 1039 27.20 -21.75 37.18
N ALA A 1040 27.76 -21.15 36.13
CA ALA A 1040 28.98 -20.35 36.25
C ALA A 1040 28.75 -19.12 37.14
N ARG A 1041 27.61 -18.44 36.99
CA ARG A 1041 27.21 -17.29 37.82
C ARG A 1041 26.94 -17.69 39.28
N ALA A 1042 26.27 -18.81 39.53
CA ALA A 1042 26.03 -19.34 40.86
C ALA A 1042 27.35 -19.62 41.60
N LEU A 1043 28.28 -20.32 40.95
CA LEU A 1043 29.61 -20.59 41.52
C LEU A 1043 30.39 -19.28 41.78
N ARG A 1044 30.35 -18.33 40.83
CA ARG A 1044 30.97 -17.00 40.99
C ARG A 1044 30.39 -16.27 42.21
N TYR A 1045 29.07 -16.20 42.34
CA TYR A 1045 28.42 -15.54 43.46
C TYR A 1045 28.72 -16.24 44.79
N THR A 1046 28.75 -17.58 44.86
CA THR A 1046 29.18 -18.30 46.07
C THR A 1046 30.59 -17.87 46.50
N ARG A 1047 31.54 -17.79 45.56
CA ARG A 1047 32.92 -17.35 45.84
C ARG A 1047 32.98 -15.90 46.32
N LEU A 1048 32.20 -15.00 45.71
CA LEU A 1048 32.14 -13.60 46.12
C LEU A 1048 31.54 -13.44 47.53
N ILE A 1049 30.49 -14.21 47.86
CA ILE A 1049 29.89 -14.21 49.20
C ILE A 1049 30.90 -14.73 50.23
N LEU A 1050 31.59 -15.83 49.96
CA LEU A 1050 32.65 -16.35 50.84
C LEU A 1050 33.80 -15.34 51.03
N ALA A 1051 34.24 -14.69 49.95
CA ALA A 1051 35.25 -13.65 50.01
C ALA A 1051 34.80 -12.43 50.82
N SER A 1052 33.53 -12.01 50.71
CA SER A 1052 32.95 -10.92 51.51
C SER A 1052 32.87 -11.23 53.01
N GLN A 1053 32.94 -12.52 53.37
CA GLN A 1053 33.03 -13.01 54.75
C GLN A 1053 34.48 -13.20 55.23
N ASP A 1054 35.47 -12.73 54.46
CA ASP A 1054 36.90 -12.91 54.70
C ASP A 1054 37.36 -14.39 54.69
N ARG A 1055 36.56 -15.28 54.11
CA ARG A 1055 36.86 -16.72 53.95
C ARG A 1055 37.59 -16.99 52.63
N LEU A 1056 38.67 -16.24 52.40
CA LEU A 1056 39.40 -16.22 51.12
C LEU A 1056 39.97 -17.58 50.69
N LYS A 1057 40.48 -18.37 51.65
CA LYS A 1057 40.99 -19.72 51.37
C LYS A 1057 39.88 -20.65 50.89
N GLU A 1058 38.72 -20.61 51.53
CA GLU A 1058 37.57 -21.44 51.14
C GLU A 1058 37.01 -21.00 49.78
N ALA A 1059 36.98 -19.70 49.50
CA ALA A 1059 36.57 -19.18 48.19
C ALA A 1059 37.53 -19.61 47.05
N ALA A 1060 38.84 -19.59 47.31
CA ALA A 1060 39.87 -19.93 46.32
C ALA A 1060 39.90 -21.43 45.97
N PHE A 1061 39.69 -22.29 46.97
CA PHE A 1061 39.71 -23.75 46.82
C PHE A 1061 38.32 -24.39 46.75
N LEU A 1062 37.26 -23.60 46.54
CA LEU A 1062 35.90 -24.13 46.39
C LEU A 1062 35.80 -24.97 45.11
N GLU A 1063 35.82 -26.29 45.28
CA GLU A 1063 35.50 -27.29 44.28
C GLU A 1063 34.05 -27.74 44.45
N VAL A 1064 33.26 -27.58 43.39
CA VAL A 1064 31.87 -28.05 43.35
C VAL A 1064 31.77 -29.08 42.23
N SER A 1065 31.17 -30.24 42.53
CA SER A 1065 30.91 -31.23 41.49
C SER A 1065 30.03 -30.62 40.39
N PRO A 1066 30.30 -30.91 39.11
CA PRO A 1066 29.50 -30.38 38.02
C PRO A 1066 28.00 -30.68 38.23
N HIS A 1067 27.13 -29.71 37.92
CA HIS A 1067 25.66 -29.75 38.05
C HIS A 1067 25.13 -29.58 39.49
N ASN A 1068 25.99 -29.29 40.46
CA ASN A 1068 25.58 -28.97 41.85
C ASN A 1068 25.79 -27.49 42.21
N GLU A 1069 26.25 -26.65 41.29
CA GLU A 1069 26.64 -25.25 41.54
C GLU A 1069 25.47 -24.39 42.04
N THR A 1070 24.28 -24.60 41.47
CA THR A 1070 23.04 -23.89 41.84
C THR A 1070 22.52 -24.32 43.21
N VAL A 1071 22.58 -25.62 43.51
CA VAL A 1071 22.20 -26.21 44.81
C VAL A 1071 23.16 -25.76 45.92
N VAL A 1072 24.47 -25.75 45.64
CA VAL A 1072 25.49 -25.26 46.58
C VAL A 1072 25.29 -23.77 46.84
N PHE A 1073 25.02 -22.97 45.82
CA PHE A 1073 24.68 -21.56 46.02
C PHE A 1073 23.44 -21.40 46.90
N ALA A 1074 22.34 -22.10 46.60
CA ALA A 1074 21.09 -22.02 47.35
C ALA A 1074 21.25 -22.44 48.82
N SER A 1075 22.04 -23.48 49.09
CA SER A 1075 22.30 -23.97 50.45
C SER A 1075 23.16 -23.01 51.29
N PHE A 1076 24.03 -22.22 50.65
CA PHE A 1076 24.82 -21.18 51.33
C PHE A 1076 24.08 -19.85 51.51
N VAL A 1077 23.30 -19.42 50.52
CA VAL A 1077 22.68 -18.08 50.50
C VAL A 1077 21.48 -17.97 51.44
N LYS A 1078 20.65 -19.02 51.57
CA LYS A 1078 19.47 -18.99 52.42
C LYS A 1078 19.82 -18.78 53.92
N PRO A 1079 20.79 -19.51 54.51
CA PRO A 1079 21.25 -19.21 55.88
C PRO A 1079 21.92 -17.84 56.02
N TYR A 1080 22.63 -17.38 54.99
CA TYR A 1080 23.33 -16.08 55.01
C TYR A 1080 22.35 -14.90 55.04
N ILE A 1081 21.32 -14.93 54.17
CA ILE A 1081 20.22 -13.95 54.15
C ILE A 1081 19.52 -13.91 55.50
N GLN A 1082 19.17 -15.08 56.05
CA GLN A 1082 18.48 -15.18 57.35
C GLN A 1082 19.34 -14.69 58.52
N ALA A 1083 20.63 -15.02 58.54
CA ALA A 1083 21.55 -14.61 59.61
C ALA A 1083 21.87 -13.10 59.60
N LYS A 1084 21.80 -12.45 58.43
CA LYS A 1084 22.11 -11.02 58.27
C LYS A 1084 20.86 -10.14 58.13
N GLY A 1085 19.67 -10.72 58.05
CA GLY A 1085 18.42 -9.98 57.84
C GLY A 1085 18.38 -9.19 56.53
N LEU A 1086 19.06 -9.70 55.48
CA LEU A 1086 19.19 -9.00 54.19
C LEU A 1086 18.02 -9.34 53.26
N SER A 1087 17.56 -8.39 52.44
CA SER A 1087 16.70 -8.70 51.29
C SER A 1087 17.53 -9.21 50.10
N LEU A 1088 16.90 -9.89 49.13
CA LEU A 1088 17.57 -10.26 47.86
C LEU A 1088 18.04 -9.03 47.09
N GLU A 1089 17.33 -7.90 47.17
CA GLU A 1089 17.70 -6.62 46.56
C GLU A 1089 18.99 -6.06 47.20
N GLN A 1090 19.10 -6.09 48.53
CA GLN A 1090 20.30 -5.70 49.25
C GLN A 1090 21.49 -6.62 48.96
N LEU A 1091 21.24 -7.93 48.82
CA LEU A 1091 22.26 -8.90 48.43
C LEU A 1091 22.73 -8.67 46.98
N GLY A 1092 21.79 -8.41 46.06
CA GLY A 1092 22.07 -8.08 44.66
C GLY A 1092 22.93 -6.82 44.53
N ALA A 1093 22.56 -5.76 45.23
CA ALA A 1093 23.33 -4.51 45.29
C ALA A 1093 24.74 -4.72 45.86
N ALA A 1094 24.88 -5.50 46.95
CA ALA A 1094 26.18 -5.82 47.54
C ALA A 1094 27.07 -6.64 46.59
N LEU A 1095 26.50 -7.61 45.86
CA LEU A 1095 27.23 -8.39 44.84
C LEU A 1095 27.68 -7.52 43.65
N ASP A 1096 26.86 -6.54 43.26
CA ASP A 1096 27.19 -5.57 42.23
C ASP A 1096 28.32 -4.62 42.68
N GLU A 1097 28.34 -4.17 43.93
CA GLU A 1097 29.43 -3.35 44.49
C GLU A 1097 30.75 -4.12 44.63
N VAL A 1098 30.73 -5.35 45.16
CA VAL A 1098 31.93 -6.19 45.28
C VAL A 1098 32.51 -6.53 43.90
N SER A 1099 31.65 -6.76 42.90
CA SER A 1099 32.09 -6.97 41.51
C SER A 1099 32.76 -5.74 40.90
N LYS A 1100 32.30 -4.52 41.26
CA LYS A 1100 32.91 -3.25 40.82
C LYS A 1100 34.24 -2.99 41.53
N ALA A 1101 34.34 -3.28 42.83
CA ALA A 1101 35.57 -3.12 43.60
C ALA A 1101 36.71 -4.06 43.14
N ALA A 1102 36.37 -5.25 42.63
CA ALA A 1102 37.34 -6.18 42.05
C ALA A 1102 37.90 -5.74 40.68
N ALA A 1103 37.24 -4.79 40.00
CA ALA A 1103 37.76 -4.16 38.79
C ALA A 1103 38.73 -3.02 39.17
N LEU A 1104 39.95 -3.36 39.58
CA LEU A 1104 41.00 -2.37 39.85
C LEU A 1104 41.25 -1.49 38.61
N PRO A 1105 41.48 -0.17 38.78
CA PRO A 1105 41.92 0.67 37.68
C PRO A 1105 43.30 0.22 37.23
N ILE A 1106 43.45 -0.01 35.92
CA ILE A 1106 44.76 -0.19 35.29
C ILE A 1106 45.46 1.19 35.32
N SER A 1107 46.02 1.54 36.48
CA SER A 1107 46.98 2.63 36.61
C SER A 1107 47.92 2.34 37.76
N ASN A 1108 49.06 1.72 37.44
CA ASN A 1108 50.38 2.27 37.76
C ASN A 1108 51.43 1.26 37.30
N THR A 1109 52.14 1.65 36.24
CA THR A 1109 53.47 1.17 35.91
C THR A 1109 54.35 1.19 37.16
N THR A 1110 54.65 0.02 37.71
CA THR A 1110 55.80 -0.19 38.57
C THR A 1110 56.62 -1.32 37.95
N PRO A 1111 57.85 -1.08 37.46
CA PRO A 1111 58.67 -2.12 36.87
C PRO A 1111 59.47 -2.82 37.97
N LEU A 1112 59.20 -4.10 38.20
CA LEU A 1112 60.03 -5.02 38.99
C LEU A 1112 59.77 -6.43 38.43
N LEU A 1113 60.73 -7.22 37.94
CA LEU A 1113 62.20 -7.20 37.98
C LEU A 1113 62.75 -8.04 36.80
N PRO A 1114 64.01 -7.80 36.37
CA PRO A 1114 64.77 -8.71 35.52
C PRO A 1114 65.47 -9.80 36.35
N GLY A 1115 65.52 -11.03 35.83
CA GLY A 1115 66.48 -12.06 36.21
C GLY A 1115 66.01 -13.15 37.19
N ALA A 1116 65.65 -14.32 36.65
CA ALA A 1116 66.15 -15.66 36.99
C ALA A 1116 65.42 -16.69 36.12
#